data_AF-A0A1H1Y1P2-F1
#
_entry.id   AF-A0A1H1Y1P2-F1
#
_cell.length_a   1.000
_cell.length_b   1.000
_cell.length_c   1.000
_cell.angle_alpha   90.00
_cell.angle_beta   90.00
_cell.angle_gamma   90.00
#
_symmetry.space_group_name_H-M   'P 1'
#
loop_
_entity.id
_entity.type
_entity.pdbx_description
1 polymer ?
#
loop_
_entity_poly.entity_id
_entity_poly.type
_entity_poly.pdbx_seq_one_letter_code
_entity_poly.pdbx_strand_id
1 'polypeptide(L)'
;MAVMTGTAALAELRRLLDEGHPDQPFAEAPLPPGHDREQPPGWLWATGPVRPGLRDPAAYTATLHADPVLRPVLHLSPAEALAAVGPGSGSATPAQQAYLRTSIDVTMKGGTTSGVIYPLALCEIARDFRLRNVGGASAGAIAAAFAAAAEVGRATADLRDEPPPPARPAPSAAAAGHVRRGFAGLADVIAWLSQVDDPPGAPDELRTAQLFKPKRAALPLFRLVAAVMRRRSWALPLLAATSFGAGNRAVCLVFLLGLPALLSVGTWLVEGPPAPDPGTAYLVAAGWLLGLTLTVFGLAAALVSRTPPRRVAAPAALREPLPPPPRPPVNRSTALLLGLAAVGLVAVVGLPLASDTWRWLGLARSVLAWLAGALLVLGSVAVSVLGLLGRAKTHRFGLVAGSSTRPDGSADTGYLDGRFARLMGMPRVTVPLNLVDWLDRCLRELAGTSEVLRFGHLWDARYAAAGERPAALAAALDRAGAEPDHRMVNLELMASELVHRVPYRFPLPPGGEQLYVSRGELTGVFPADVVDALTAGPPLRGGRDLDSGALLGDLHPLPAAADLPVVFAVRISLAFPGLFEALHLYRAAAPVAVRDDFGGALRHTGTRLRYPAGPADGPGSTWVQELWFTDGGVTSNFPIHFFDSVLPRWPTVGINLGAHPRGFGHQDVYLPSDQQASHGVPAPMGAGLLGFLAAVVDTARTWRDTAQTFLPASKGRVAWVRQRPDEGGSNLFMPRDRIAALALRGAVAGARLRRRFAADGQWQRHQWLRLRAGLDNLARLHARVEAALRDPQYAQFTRGREAGRAAVSRMVGALAEQADPTPAGPDPYRPPADPPASAEVDGSDPALAWYLPAVDDGFWPAAGQLLGCYGAPLGDAGTLTAQAPAPAASLRQVPPN
;
A
#
# COMPACT_ATOMS: atom_id res chain seq x y z
N MET A 1 20.52 14.61 4.64
CA MET A 1 21.15 14.72 3.32
C MET A 1 21.11 16.19 2.95
N ALA A 2 22.13 16.74 2.29
CA ALA A 2 21.93 18.01 1.59
C ALA A 2 20.73 17.81 0.66
N VAL A 3 19.81 18.77 0.59
CA VAL A 3 18.62 18.66 -0.26
C VAL A 3 19.10 18.70 -1.71
N MET A 4 19.44 17.53 -2.27
CA MET A 4 19.87 17.40 -3.66
C MET A 4 18.62 17.52 -4.53
N THR A 5 18.52 18.63 -5.26
CA THR A 5 17.47 18.86 -6.27
C THR A 5 18.10 19.12 -7.63
N GLY A 6 17.30 18.96 -8.69
CA GLY A 6 17.74 19.26 -10.04
C GLY A 6 18.89 18.36 -10.52
N THR A 7 19.84 18.95 -11.23
CA THR A 7 20.96 18.24 -11.87
C THR A 7 21.88 17.53 -10.86
N ALA A 8 21.99 18.05 -9.64
CA ALA A 8 22.80 17.43 -8.59
C ALA A 8 22.25 16.05 -8.17
N ALA A 9 20.92 15.90 -8.09
CA ALA A 9 20.30 14.62 -7.76
C ALA A 9 20.55 13.56 -8.84
N LEU A 10 20.51 13.95 -10.12
CA LEU A 10 20.78 13.05 -11.25
C LEU A 10 22.26 12.65 -11.31
N ALA A 11 23.17 13.60 -11.13
CA ALA A 11 24.61 13.33 -11.11
C ALA A 11 24.97 12.37 -9.97
N GLU A 12 24.39 12.58 -8.79
CA GLU A 12 24.63 11.73 -7.63
C GLU A 12 24.01 10.33 -7.79
N LEU A 13 22.81 10.25 -8.39
CA LEU A 13 22.23 8.96 -8.74
C LEU A 13 23.13 8.19 -9.71
N ARG A 14 23.65 8.86 -10.74
CA ARG A 14 24.60 8.23 -11.67
C ARG A 14 25.84 7.70 -10.94
N ARG A 15 26.42 8.49 -10.05
CA ARG A 15 27.57 8.10 -9.21
C ARG A 15 27.25 6.86 -8.37
N LEU A 16 26.11 6.86 -7.67
CA LEU A 16 25.65 5.74 -6.84
C LEU A 16 25.46 4.45 -7.66
N LEU A 17 24.89 4.58 -8.85
CA LEU A 17 24.61 3.45 -9.74
C LEU A 17 25.89 2.86 -10.34
N ASP A 18 26.83 3.69 -10.78
CA ASP A 18 27.97 3.26 -11.60
C ASP A 18 29.31 3.18 -10.85
N GLU A 19 29.63 4.15 -10.02
CA GLU A 19 30.95 4.31 -9.39
C GLU A 19 31.01 3.73 -7.97
N GLY A 20 29.85 3.58 -7.32
CA GLY A 20 29.76 3.06 -5.96
C GLY A 20 29.85 4.15 -4.89
N HIS A 21 29.80 3.70 -3.64
CA HIS A 21 29.72 4.61 -2.49
C HIS A 21 30.14 3.93 -1.18
N PRO A 22 30.62 4.70 -0.19
CA PRO A 22 30.78 4.19 1.17
C PRO A 22 29.41 3.94 1.81
N ASP A 23 29.35 3.15 2.89
CA ASP A 23 28.08 2.80 3.59
C ASP A 23 27.24 4.02 4.07
N GLN A 24 27.84 5.20 4.17
CA GLN A 24 27.11 6.47 4.14
C GLN A 24 27.16 7.04 2.71
N PRO A 25 26.15 6.77 1.86
CA PRO A 25 26.21 7.19 0.46
C PRO A 25 26.39 8.69 0.24
N PHE A 26 26.00 9.51 1.22
CA PHE A 26 25.92 10.95 1.08
C PHE A 26 26.58 11.64 2.28
N ALA A 27 27.33 12.70 1.98
CA ALA A 27 27.78 13.62 3.01
C ALA A 27 26.57 14.21 3.75
N GLU A 28 26.65 14.23 5.07
CA GLU A 28 25.64 14.94 5.86
C GLU A 28 25.70 16.43 5.50
N ALA A 29 24.53 17.05 5.29
CA ALA A 29 24.48 18.48 4.99
C ALA A 29 25.25 19.26 6.06
N PRO A 30 26.09 20.26 5.75
CA PRO A 30 26.72 21.06 6.78
C PRO A 30 25.63 21.66 7.68
N LEU A 31 25.84 21.60 8.99
CA LEU A 31 24.94 22.28 9.92
C LEU A 31 25.07 23.80 9.73
N PRO A 32 24.01 24.58 9.97
CA PRO A 32 24.13 26.04 10.01
C PRO A 32 25.21 26.46 11.00
N PRO A 33 25.91 27.59 10.78
CA PRO A 33 26.90 28.10 11.73
C PRO A 33 26.37 28.12 13.17
N GLY A 34 27.21 27.74 14.13
CA GLY A 34 26.84 27.67 15.55
C GLY A 34 26.00 26.47 15.96
N HIS A 35 25.82 25.47 15.09
CA HIS A 35 25.14 24.22 15.41
C HIS A 35 26.12 23.05 15.30
N ASP A 36 26.20 22.24 16.36
CA ASP A 36 27.03 21.04 16.40
C ASP A 36 26.18 19.76 16.39
N ARG A 37 26.80 18.64 16.00
CA ARG A 37 26.18 17.32 16.09
C ARG A 37 26.68 16.59 17.32
N GLU A 38 25.76 16.30 18.22
CA GLU A 38 25.98 15.24 19.19
C GLU A 38 25.77 13.89 18.52
N GLN A 39 26.85 13.11 18.39
CA GLN A 39 26.76 11.75 17.87
C GLN A 39 26.32 10.82 19.01
N PRO A 40 25.20 10.09 18.88
CA PRO A 40 24.85 9.08 19.86
C PRO A 40 25.97 8.02 19.92
N PRO A 41 26.38 7.57 21.11
CA PRO A 41 27.51 6.64 21.29
C PRO A 41 27.42 5.36 20.45
N GLY A 42 28.48 4.81 19.88
CA GLY A 42 28.32 3.65 18.97
C GLY A 42 27.55 4.02 17.70
N TRP A 43 27.79 5.23 17.19
CA TRP A 43 27.31 5.74 15.91
C TRP A 43 27.62 4.74 14.78
N LEU A 44 26.61 3.96 14.41
CA LEU A 44 26.70 2.94 13.37
C LEU A 44 26.87 3.52 11.97
N TRP A 45 26.99 4.82 11.78
CA TRP A 45 26.99 5.43 10.46
C TRP A 45 28.33 6.05 10.07
N ALA A 46 29.43 5.81 10.78
CA ALA A 46 30.76 6.28 10.36
C ALA A 46 31.15 5.76 8.95
N THR A 47 32.01 6.44 8.21
CA THR A 47 32.39 6.04 6.84
C THR A 47 32.93 4.60 6.80
N GLY A 48 32.27 3.74 6.03
CA GLY A 48 32.69 2.36 5.75
C GLY A 48 33.51 2.24 4.46
N PRO A 49 33.95 1.03 4.07
CA PRO A 49 34.64 0.82 2.81
C PRO A 49 33.75 1.21 1.62
N VAL A 50 34.39 1.68 0.54
CA VAL A 50 33.68 1.97 -0.71
C VAL A 50 33.20 0.66 -1.32
N ARG A 51 31.90 0.56 -1.52
CA ARG A 51 31.26 -0.59 -2.18
C ARG A 51 31.06 -0.29 -3.67
N PRO A 52 31.02 -1.31 -4.55
CA PRO A 52 30.79 -1.14 -5.99
C PRO A 52 29.50 -0.39 -6.32
N GLY A 53 29.31 0.02 -7.57
CA GLY A 53 28.06 0.61 -8.05
C GLY A 53 26.87 -0.34 -7.88
N LEU A 54 25.64 0.19 -7.73
CA LEU A 54 24.43 -0.66 -7.66
C LEU A 54 24.11 -1.36 -8.99
N ARG A 55 24.68 -0.91 -10.11
CA ARG A 55 24.54 -1.60 -11.41
C ARG A 55 25.58 -2.69 -11.63
N ASP A 56 26.58 -2.79 -10.76
CA ASP A 56 27.61 -3.82 -10.81
C ASP A 56 27.05 -5.14 -10.24
N PRO A 57 26.92 -6.20 -11.05
CA PRO A 57 26.46 -7.50 -10.56
C PRO A 57 27.32 -8.07 -9.42
N ALA A 58 28.62 -7.75 -9.39
CA ALA A 58 29.51 -8.21 -8.33
C ALA A 58 29.15 -7.65 -6.94
N ALA A 59 28.41 -6.53 -6.87
CA ALA A 59 27.94 -5.94 -5.62
C ALA A 59 27.03 -6.88 -4.81
N TYR A 60 26.42 -7.87 -5.45
CA TYR A 60 25.41 -8.75 -4.86
C TYR A 60 25.89 -10.18 -4.61
N THR A 61 27.14 -10.47 -4.99
CA THR A 61 27.79 -11.76 -4.80
C THR A 61 29.02 -11.65 -3.90
N ALA A 62 29.72 -10.51 -3.90
CA ALA A 62 30.98 -10.34 -3.17
C ALA A 62 30.93 -10.74 -1.68
N THR A 63 29.91 -10.32 -0.93
CA THR A 63 29.78 -10.66 0.49
C THR A 63 29.29 -12.10 0.69
N LEU A 64 28.28 -12.52 -0.07
CA LEU A 64 27.57 -13.79 0.13
C LEU A 64 28.35 -15.00 -0.39
N HIS A 65 29.14 -14.83 -1.44
CA HIS A 65 29.94 -15.88 -2.07
C HIS A 65 31.38 -15.95 -1.53
N ALA A 66 31.76 -15.06 -0.62
CA ALA A 66 33.06 -15.11 0.03
C ALA A 66 33.24 -16.38 0.88
N ASP A 67 32.14 -16.94 1.40
CA ASP A 67 32.15 -18.18 2.17
C ASP A 67 31.87 -19.40 1.25
N PRO A 68 32.86 -20.28 1.02
CA PRO A 68 32.70 -21.45 0.17
C PRO A 68 31.70 -22.48 0.74
N VAL A 69 31.39 -22.42 2.03
CA VAL A 69 30.41 -23.30 2.69
C VAL A 69 28.98 -22.82 2.47
N LEU A 70 28.78 -21.50 2.33
CA LEU A 70 27.45 -20.93 2.06
C LEU A 70 27.03 -21.06 0.60
N ARG A 71 27.96 -20.84 -0.34
CA ARG A 71 27.67 -20.79 -1.78
C ARG A 71 26.75 -21.93 -2.28
N PRO A 72 26.95 -23.21 -1.88
CA PRO A 72 26.10 -24.32 -2.33
C PRO A 72 24.68 -24.32 -1.75
N VAL A 73 24.43 -23.65 -0.62
CA VAL A 73 23.14 -23.70 0.10
C VAL A 73 22.32 -22.42 -0.02
N LEU A 74 22.90 -21.33 -0.55
CA LEU A 74 22.23 -20.03 -0.62
C LEU A 74 20.96 -20.01 -1.50
N HIS A 75 20.90 -20.86 -2.53
CA HIS A 75 19.76 -20.98 -3.44
C HIS A 75 18.67 -21.95 -2.95
N LEU A 76 18.92 -22.67 -1.85
CA LEU A 76 17.98 -23.61 -1.26
C LEU A 76 16.92 -22.88 -0.43
N SER A 77 15.80 -23.57 -0.19
CA SER A 77 14.82 -23.14 0.82
C SER A 77 15.41 -23.23 2.23
N PRO A 78 14.90 -22.45 3.21
CA PRO A 78 15.33 -22.56 4.61
C PRO A 78 15.28 -23.99 5.15
N ALA A 79 14.22 -24.75 4.88
CA ALA A 79 14.11 -26.13 5.34
C ALA A 79 15.20 -27.03 4.74
N GLU A 80 15.47 -26.91 3.43
CA GLU A 80 16.52 -27.69 2.76
C GLU A 80 17.93 -27.28 3.22
N ALA A 81 18.20 -25.97 3.33
CA ALA A 81 19.51 -25.47 3.74
C ALA A 81 19.84 -25.89 5.18
N LEU A 82 18.88 -25.82 6.11
CA LEU A 82 19.09 -26.23 7.49
C LEU A 82 19.26 -27.75 7.62
N ALA A 83 18.58 -28.54 6.78
CA ALA A 83 18.72 -29.99 6.75
C ALA A 83 20.05 -30.44 6.12
N ALA A 84 20.48 -29.80 5.03
CA ALA A 84 21.69 -30.15 4.27
C ALA A 84 22.99 -30.05 5.08
N VAL A 85 22.98 -29.22 6.12
CA VAL A 85 24.17 -28.95 6.95
C VAL A 85 24.26 -29.90 8.16
N GLY A 86 23.29 -30.82 8.34
CA GLY A 86 23.31 -31.87 9.35
C GLY A 86 22.88 -31.41 10.77
N PRO A 87 22.35 -32.32 11.60
CA PRO A 87 21.99 -32.01 12.99
C PRO A 87 23.26 -31.93 13.85
N GLY A 88 23.68 -30.73 14.22
CA GLY A 88 24.69 -30.52 15.25
C GLY A 88 24.19 -31.02 16.62
N SER A 89 25.11 -31.40 17.49
CA SER A 89 24.83 -31.73 18.90
C SER A 89 24.33 -30.48 19.64
N GLY A 90 23.03 -30.22 19.62
CA GLY A 90 22.34 -29.19 20.41
C GLY A 90 22.58 -27.72 20.02
N SER A 91 23.58 -27.42 19.19
CA SER A 91 23.87 -26.06 18.68
C SER A 91 23.94 -26.04 17.16
N ALA A 92 23.50 -24.94 16.53
CA ALA A 92 23.56 -24.77 15.09
C ALA A 92 25.02 -24.78 14.61
N THR A 93 25.30 -25.56 13.57
CA THR A 93 26.61 -25.60 12.91
C THR A 93 27.02 -24.20 12.40
N PRO A 94 28.32 -23.92 12.21
CA PRO A 94 28.77 -22.63 11.68
C PRO A 94 28.10 -22.25 10.35
N ALA A 95 27.87 -23.22 9.46
CA ALA A 95 27.22 -23.00 8.18
C ALA A 95 25.71 -22.70 8.31
N GLN A 96 25.01 -23.34 9.25
CA GLN A 96 23.62 -22.96 9.59
C GLN A 96 23.58 -21.54 10.14
N GLN A 97 24.47 -21.20 11.07
CA GLN A 97 24.53 -19.84 11.63
C GLN A 97 24.81 -18.79 10.56
N ALA A 98 25.73 -19.06 9.64
CA ALA A 98 26.08 -18.17 8.54
C ALA A 98 24.92 -18.00 7.54
N TYR A 99 24.16 -19.07 7.25
CA TYR A 99 22.94 -18.99 6.43
C TYR A 99 21.87 -18.11 7.09
N LEU A 100 21.67 -18.27 8.40
CA LEU A 100 20.72 -17.45 9.17
C LEU A 100 21.19 -15.99 9.25
N ARG A 101 22.49 -15.74 9.42
CA ARG A 101 23.10 -14.40 9.48
C ARG A 101 23.02 -13.64 8.16
N THR A 102 23.00 -14.35 7.05
CA THR A 102 22.89 -13.76 5.70
C THR A 102 21.47 -13.77 5.17
N SER A 103 20.46 -14.07 5.98
CA SER A 103 19.05 -14.03 5.59
C SER A 103 18.35 -12.79 6.15
N ILE A 104 17.34 -12.27 5.44
CA ILE A 104 16.54 -11.14 5.91
C ILE A 104 15.13 -11.17 5.32
N ASP A 105 14.15 -10.67 6.06
CA ASP A 105 12.80 -10.41 5.58
C ASP A 105 12.57 -8.91 5.41
N VAL A 106 11.85 -8.54 4.35
CA VAL A 106 11.60 -7.14 4.01
C VAL A 106 10.13 -6.89 3.74
N THR A 107 9.57 -5.89 4.41
CA THR A 107 8.22 -5.39 4.14
C THR A 107 8.22 -3.93 3.73
N MET A 108 7.34 -3.57 2.81
CA MET A 108 7.27 -2.22 2.26
C MET A 108 5.83 -1.72 2.35
N LYS A 109 5.68 -0.48 2.83
CA LYS A 109 4.38 0.15 2.91
C LYS A 109 3.81 0.45 1.51
N GLY A 110 2.49 0.40 1.34
CA GLY A 110 1.85 0.87 0.12
C GLY A 110 1.77 2.40 0.05
N GLY A 111 1.87 2.92 -1.17
CA GLY A 111 1.68 4.34 -1.48
C GLY A 111 1.74 4.55 -2.99
N THR A 112 0.78 5.28 -3.55
CA THR A 112 0.46 5.30 -4.99
C THR A 112 1.64 5.51 -5.93
N THR A 113 2.59 6.41 -5.63
CA THR A 113 3.80 6.63 -6.46
C THR A 113 5.12 6.42 -5.71
N SER A 114 5.06 5.74 -4.58
CA SER A 114 6.24 5.49 -3.73
C SER A 114 7.09 4.30 -4.15
N GLY A 115 6.67 3.59 -5.21
CA GLY A 115 7.39 2.46 -5.79
C GLY A 115 8.81 2.78 -6.27
N VAL A 116 9.16 4.06 -6.47
CA VAL A 116 10.52 4.48 -6.87
C VAL A 116 11.53 4.51 -5.71
N ILE A 117 11.06 4.48 -4.45
CA ILE A 117 11.93 4.52 -3.27
C ILE A 117 12.54 3.13 -3.02
N TYR A 118 11.73 2.09 -3.15
CA TYR A 118 12.09 0.75 -2.69
C TYR A 118 13.21 0.04 -3.48
N PRO A 119 13.31 0.15 -4.82
CA PRO A 119 14.26 -0.62 -5.60
C PRO A 119 15.71 -0.46 -5.14
N LEU A 120 16.18 0.78 -4.92
CA LEU A 120 17.55 1.00 -4.46
C LEU A 120 17.74 0.64 -2.98
N ALA A 121 16.69 0.72 -2.16
CA ALA A 121 16.74 0.23 -0.78
C ALA A 121 16.94 -1.29 -0.74
N LEU A 122 16.22 -2.02 -1.59
CA LEU A 122 16.32 -3.46 -1.75
C LEU A 122 17.68 -3.86 -2.32
N CYS A 123 18.19 -3.12 -3.30
CA CYS A 123 19.54 -3.30 -3.82
C CYS A 123 20.58 -3.14 -2.70
N GLU A 124 20.47 -2.10 -1.88
CA GLU A 124 21.37 -1.94 -0.75
C GLU A 124 21.32 -3.12 0.20
N ILE A 125 20.13 -3.55 0.64
CA ILE A 125 19.95 -4.68 1.55
C ILE A 125 20.53 -5.98 0.96
N ALA A 126 20.30 -6.23 -0.33
CA ALA A 126 20.70 -7.45 -1.01
C ALA A 126 22.22 -7.65 -1.12
N ARG A 127 23.04 -6.63 -0.84
CA ARG A 127 24.51 -6.73 -0.83
C ARG A 127 25.02 -7.73 0.20
N ASP A 128 24.43 -7.70 1.40
CA ASP A 128 24.88 -8.51 2.53
C ASP A 128 23.86 -9.60 2.90
N PHE A 129 22.65 -9.56 2.33
CA PHE A 129 21.56 -10.48 2.67
C PHE A 129 20.87 -11.14 1.46
N ARG A 130 20.37 -12.36 1.67
CA ARG A 130 19.36 -13.06 0.87
C ARG A 130 17.97 -12.69 1.37
N LEU A 131 17.10 -12.25 0.46
CA LEU A 131 15.72 -11.95 0.79
C LEU A 131 14.93 -13.26 0.91
N ARG A 132 14.43 -13.58 2.11
CA ARG A 132 13.70 -14.83 2.37
C ARG A 132 12.20 -14.63 2.33
N ASN A 133 11.69 -13.65 3.06
CA ASN A 133 10.30 -13.24 2.96
C ASN A 133 10.21 -11.79 2.49
N VAL A 134 9.41 -11.54 1.45
CA VAL A 134 9.19 -10.21 0.91
C VAL A 134 7.71 -9.94 0.79
N GLY A 135 7.26 -8.77 1.24
CA GLY A 135 5.83 -8.46 1.22
C GLY A 135 5.52 -6.98 1.11
N GLY A 136 4.32 -6.71 0.61
CA GLY A 136 3.84 -5.35 0.42
C GLY A 136 2.39 -5.28 -0.03
N ALA A 137 1.87 -4.06 -0.01
CA ALA A 137 0.56 -3.71 -0.54
C ALA A 137 0.72 -2.57 -1.56
N SER A 138 -0.16 -2.46 -2.55
CA SER A 138 -0.13 -1.37 -3.54
C SER A 138 1.23 -1.27 -4.25
N ALA A 139 1.83 -0.08 -4.37
CA ALA A 139 3.17 0.07 -4.93
C ALA A 139 4.27 -0.70 -4.15
N GLY A 140 4.05 -1.01 -2.87
CA GLY A 140 4.93 -1.91 -2.11
C GLY A 140 4.89 -3.34 -2.66
N ALA A 141 3.75 -3.77 -3.24
CA ALA A 141 3.63 -5.07 -3.90
C ALA A 141 4.47 -5.16 -5.18
N ILE A 142 4.58 -4.07 -5.95
CA ILE A 142 5.49 -3.98 -7.11
C ILE A 142 6.92 -4.24 -6.66
N ALA A 143 7.37 -3.48 -5.65
CA ALA A 143 8.72 -3.59 -5.15
C ALA A 143 8.99 -4.98 -4.55
N ALA A 144 8.03 -5.56 -3.83
CA ALA A 144 8.14 -6.90 -3.28
C ALA A 144 8.30 -7.96 -4.38
N ALA A 145 7.48 -7.89 -5.43
CA ALA A 145 7.56 -8.82 -6.54
C ALA A 145 8.85 -8.65 -7.36
N PHE A 146 9.30 -7.41 -7.59
CA PHE A 146 10.59 -7.14 -8.22
C PHE A 146 11.77 -7.66 -7.38
N ALA A 147 11.74 -7.51 -6.06
CA ALA A 147 12.77 -8.05 -5.18
C ALA A 147 12.81 -9.58 -5.25
N ALA A 148 11.64 -10.22 -5.19
CA ALA A 148 11.55 -11.67 -5.29
C ALA A 148 12.03 -12.19 -6.65
N ALA A 149 11.65 -11.52 -7.75
CA ALA A 149 12.15 -11.83 -9.09
C ALA A 149 13.67 -11.64 -9.21
N ALA A 150 14.20 -10.53 -8.67
CA ALA A 150 15.65 -10.26 -8.66
C ALA A 150 16.43 -11.30 -7.83
N GLU A 151 15.86 -11.78 -6.73
CA GLU A 151 16.43 -12.84 -5.90
C GLU A 151 16.47 -14.18 -6.65
N VAL A 152 15.40 -14.51 -7.38
CA VAL A 152 15.40 -15.67 -8.29
C VAL A 152 16.45 -15.52 -9.38
N GLY A 153 16.52 -14.36 -10.04
CA GLY A 153 17.52 -14.10 -11.08
C GLY A 153 18.97 -14.20 -10.59
N ARG A 154 19.19 -13.86 -9.31
CA ARG A 154 20.48 -14.06 -8.63
C ARG A 154 20.75 -15.54 -8.39
N ALA A 155 19.77 -16.28 -7.86
CA ALA A 155 19.91 -17.72 -7.57
C ALA A 155 20.05 -18.59 -8.83
N THR A 156 19.36 -18.25 -9.92
CA THR A 156 19.46 -18.99 -11.19
C THR A 156 20.81 -18.77 -11.88
N ALA A 157 21.36 -17.55 -11.80
CA ALA A 157 22.71 -17.26 -12.27
C ALA A 157 23.76 -18.09 -11.53
N ASP A 158 23.63 -18.20 -10.20
CA ASP A 158 24.50 -19.02 -9.35
C ASP A 158 24.41 -20.52 -9.72
N LEU A 159 23.19 -21.02 -9.96
CA LEU A 159 22.95 -22.42 -10.32
C LEU A 159 23.52 -22.81 -11.69
N ARG A 160 23.44 -21.91 -12.66
CA ARG A 160 23.89 -22.16 -14.04
C ARG A 160 25.36 -21.79 -14.28
N ASP A 161 26.04 -21.28 -13.25
CA ASP A 161 27.41 -20.73 -13.32
C ASP A 161 27.58 -19.76 -14.50
N GLU A 162 26.55 -18.95 -14.76
CA GLU A 162 26.55 -18.05 -15.91
C GLU A 162 27.44 -16.82 -15.64
N PRO A 163 28.11 -16.29 -16.68
CA PRO A 163 28.93 -15.09 -16.51
C PRO A 163 28.07 -13.90 -16.04
N PRO A 164 28.68 -12.95 -15.31
CA PRO A 164 27.97 -11.75 -14.89
C PRO A 164 27.41 -11.01 -16.12
N PRO A 165 26.17 -10.50 -16.05
CA PRO A 165 25.62 -9.73 -17.15
C PRO A 165 26.49 -8.47 -17.41
N PRO A 166 26.42 -7.90 -18.62
CA PRO A 166 27.19 -6.69 -18.96
C PRO A 166 26.89 -5.56 -17.95
N ALA A 167 27.85 -4.66 -17.77
CA ALA A 167 27.77 -3.56 -16.80
C ALA A 167 26.56 -2.63 -17.00
N ARG A 168 26.06 -2.54 -18.25
CA ARG A 168 24.83 -1.81 -18.59
C ARG A 168 24.06 -2.55 -19.70
N PRO A 169 22.72 -2.38 -19.77
CA PRO A 169 21.96 -2.80 -20.94
C PRO A 169 22.40 -2.03 -22.19
N ALA A 170 22.21 -2.61 -23.37
CA ALA A 170 22.47 -1.93 -24.64
C ALA A 170 21.65 -0.63 -24.72
N PRO A 171 22.17 0.49 -25.25
CA PRO A 171 21.49 1.79 -25.21
C PRO A 171 20.06 1.79 -25.77
N SER A 172 19.82 1.05 -26.85
CA SER A 172 18.48 0.89 -27.45
C SER A 172 17.52 0.11 -26.54
N ALA A 173 18.02 -0.97 -25.93
CA ALA A 173 17.25 -1.78 -24.97
C ALA A 173 16.96 -0.97 -23.69
N ALA A 174 17.94 -0.22 -23.20
CA ALA A 174 17.81 0.67 -22.05
C ALA A 174 16.74 1.75 -22.31
N ALA A 175 16.76 2.40 -23.49
CA ALA A 175 15.75 3.38 -23.87
C ALA A 175 14.33 2.78 -23.94
N ALA A 176 14.19 1.55 -24.44
CA ALA A 176 12.94 0.80 -24.45
C ALA A 176 12.51 0.26 -23.07
N GLY A 177 13.30 0.50 -22.02
CA GLY A 177 13.01 0.11 -20.64
C GLY A 177 13.17 -1.38 -20.37
N HIS A 178 14.06 -2.05 -21.10
CA HIS A 178 14.54 -3.38 -20.76
C HIS A 178 15.52 -3.30 -19.59
N VAL A 179 15.44 -4.29 -18.71
CA VAL A 179 16.31 -4.43 -17.55
C VAL A 179 17.10 -5.73 -17.60
N ARG A 180 18.24 -5.76 -16.90
CA ARG A 180 19.03 -6.99 -16.74
C ARG A 180 18.37 -7.92 -15.71
N ARG A 181 18.89 -9.14 -15.62
CA ARG A 181 18.55 -10.06 -14.53
C ARG A 181 19.08 -9.59 -13.18
N GLY A 182 18.44 -10.03 -12.09
CA GLY A 182 18.90 -9.83 -10.72
C GLY A 182 18.83 -8.38 -10.23
N PHE A 183 19.51 -8.09 -9.10
CA PHE A 183 19.45 -6.78 -8.46
C PHE A 183 20.10 -5.65 -9.28
N ALA A 184 21.09 -5.95 -10.12
CA ALA A 184 21.63 -4.97 -11.07
C ALA A 184 20.54 -4.49 -12.07
N GLY A 185 19.66 -5.40 -12.48
CA GLY A 185 18.46 -5.06 -13.25
C GLY A 185 17.44 -4.25 -12.46
N LEU A 186 17.29 -4.52 -11.17
CA LEU A 186 16.42 -3.73 -10.30
C LEU A 186 16.90 -2.27 -10.19
N ALA A 187 18.21 -2.05 -10.23
CA ALA A 187 18.80 -0.71 -10.33
C ALA A 187 18.54 -0.07 -11.71
N ASP A 188 18.53 -0.85 -12.80
CA ASP A 188 18.18 -0.36 -14.15
C ASP A 188 16.74 0.16 -14.25
N VAL A 189 15.79 -0.43 -13.51
CA VAL A 189 14.41 0.09 -13.42
C VAL A 189 14.42 1.57 -13.02
N ILE A 190 15.19 1.93 -12.00
CA ILE A 190 15.27 3.31 -11.50
C ILE A 190 16.01 4.20 -12.48
N ALA A 191 17.08 3.71 -13.08
CA ALA A 191 17.81 4.47 -14.07
C ALA A 191 16.94 4.81 -15.30
N TRP A 192 16.10 3.87 -15.74
CA TRP A 192 15.13 4.12 -16.80
C TRP A 192 14.05 5.12 -16.38
N LEU A 193 13.45 4.98 -15.19
CA LEU A 193 12.41 5.89 -14.70
C LEU A 193 12.94 7.32 -14.48
N SER A 194 14.20 7.46 -14.04
CA SER A 194 14.87 8.74 -13.77
C SER A 194 15.62 9.32 -14.97
N GLN A 195 15.64 8.63 -16.12
CA GLN A 195 16.35 9.09 -17.32
C GLN A 195 17.82 9.49 -17.03
N VAL A 196 18.47 8.79 -16.10
CA VAL A 196 19.81 9.16 -15.61
C VAL A 196 20.90 8.96 -16.67
N ASP A 197 20.65 8.04 -17.61
CA ASP A 197 21.56 7.74 -18.73
C ASP A 197 21.29 8.64 -19.95
N ASP A 198 20.20 9.40 -19.97
CA ASP A 198 19.87 10.29 -21.09
C ASP A 198 20.86 11.48 -21.10
N PRO A 199 21.15 12.06 -22.29
CA PRO A 199 22.09 13.18 -22.40
C PRO A 199 21.72 14.36 -21.48
N PRO A 200 22.70 15.09 -20.92
CA PRO A 200 22.45 16.31 -20.18
C PRO A 200 21.60 17.28 -21.00
N GLY A 201 20.51 17.80 -20.41
CA GLY A 201 19.59 18.70 -21.11
C GLY A 201 18.49 18.00 -21.92
N ALA A 202 18.46 16.67 -22.00
CA ALA A 202 17.33 15.94 -22.59
C ALA A 202 16.01 16.34 -21.90
N PRO A 203 14.90 16.47 -22.65
CA PRO A 203 13.61 16.82 -22.07
C PRO A 203 13.10 15.69 -21.16
N ASP A 204 12.43 16.07 -20.08
CA ASP A 204 11.78 15.11 -19.19
C ASP A 204 10.59 14.45 -19.89
N GLU A 205 10.62 13.13 -19.99
CA GLU A 205 9.59 12.34 -20.63
C GLU A 205 8.45 12.00 -19.67
N LEU A 206 8.62 12.12 -18.36
CA LEU A 206 7.63 11.72 -17.35
C LEU A 206 7.19 10.25 -17.54
N ARG A 207 8.17 9.34 -17.72
CA ARG A 207 7.96 7.92 -18.04
C ARG A 207 6.99 7.23 -17.08
N THR A 208 7.07 7.53 -15.78
CA THR A 208 6.14 7.02 -14.76
C THR A 208 4.67 7.32 -15.11
N ALA A 209 4.34 8.56 -15.50
CA ALA A 209 2.97 8.93 -15.84
C ALA A 209 2.48 8.25 -17.12
N GLN A 210 3.38 7.98 -18.07
CA GLN A 210 3.02 7.36 -19.34
C GLN A 210 2.64 5.88 -19.22
N LEU A 211 3.08 5.19 -18.16
CA LEU A 211 2.65 3.82 -17.87
C LEU A 211 1.15 3.73 -17.52
N PHE A 212 0.56 4.85 -17.06
CA PHE A 212 -0.84 4.93 -16.63
C PHE A 212 -1.72 5.42 -17.80
N LYS A 213 -1.92 4.56 -18.80
CA LYS A 213 -2.72 4.90 -19.98
C LYS A 213 -4.23 4.79 -19.67
N PRO A 214 -5.00 5.89 -19.74
CA PRO A 214 -6.42 5.86 -19.44
C PRO A 214 -7.25 5.21 -20.55
N LYS A 215 -8.41 4.66 -20.21
CA LYS A 215 -9.40 4.22 -21.20
C LYS A 215 -9.93 5.41 -22.01
N ARG A 216 -10.36 5.20 -23.25
CA ARG A 216 -10.94 6.26 -24.11
C ARG A 216 -12.09 7.01 -23.44
N ALA A 217 -12.96 6.31 -22.73
CA ALA A 217 -14.07 6.90 -21.99
C ALA A 217 -13.62 7.69 -20.73
N ALA A 218 -12.49 7.31 -20.13
CA ALA A 218 -11.94 7.92 -18.91
C ALA A 218 -10.92 9.04 -19.20
N LEU A 219 -10.41 9.13 -20.43
CA LEU A 219 -9.40 10.10 -20.87
C LEU A 219 -9.76 11.56 -20.49
N PRO A 220 -11.01 12.04 -20.64
CA PRO A 220 -11.34 13.41 -20.27
C PRO A 220 -11.19 13.70 -18.76
N LEU A 221 -11.56 12.74 -17.91
CA LEU A 221 -11.35 12.84 -16.46
C LEU A 221 -9.86 12.71 -16.11
N PHE A 222 -9.14 11.81 -16.77
CA PHE A 222 -7.70 11.65 -16.56
C PHE A 222 -6.94 12.92 -16.90
N ARG A 223 -7.32 13.66 -17.97
CA ARG A 223 -6.73 14.97 -18.30
C ARG A 223 -6.98 16.01 -17.21
N LEU A 224 -8.16 16.03 -16.59
CA LEU A 224 -8.48 16.91 -15.46
C LEU A 224 -7.60 16.59 -14.26
N VAL A 225 -7.50 15.31 -13.90
CA VAL A 225 -6.64 14.81 -12.82
C VAL A 225 -5.18 15.16 -13.09
N ALA A 226 -4.68 14.93 -14.30
CA ALA A 226 -3.34 15.31 -14.71
C ALA A 226 -3.07 16.82 -14.58
N ALA A 227 -4.02 17.67 -14.97
CA ALA A 227 -3.89 19.12 -14.81
C ALA A 227 -3.80 19.55 -13.34
N VAL A 228 -4.59 18.92 -12.45
CA VAL A 228 -4.49 19.13 -10.99
C VAL A 228 -3.11 18.73 -10.47
N MET A 229 -2.65 17.53 -10.83
CA MET A 229 -1.36 16.99 -10.38
C MET A 229 -0.18 17.81 -10.86
N ARG A 230 -0.29 18.38 -12.08
CA ARG A 230 0.68 19.31 -12.66
C ARG A 230 0.51 20.76 -12.20
N ARG A 231 -0.41 21.03 -11.27
CA ARG A 231 -0.75 22.37 -10.74
C ARG A 231 -1.09 23.39 -11.84
N ARG A 232 -1.68 22.92 -12.95
CA ARG A 232 -2.18 23.77 -14.03
C ARG A 232 -3.63 24.16 -13.75
N SER A 233 -3.87 24.88 -12.65
CA SER A 233 -5.22 25.29 -12.22
C SER A 233 -5.96 26.12 -13.27
N TRP A 234 -5.22 26.93 -14.05
CA TRP A 234 -5.77 27.70 -15.18
C TRP A 234 -6.43 26.83 -16.27
N ALA A 235 -6.00 25.57 -16.39
CA ALA A 235 -6.48 24.64 -17.41
C ALA A 235 -7.77 23.89 -16.98
N LEU A 236 -8.12 23.91 -15.69
CA LEU A 236 -9.26 23.17 -15.15
C LEU A 236 -10.61 23.60 -15.74
N PRO A 237 -10.93 24.90 -15.89
CA PRO A 237 -12.20 25.32 -16.48
C PRO A 237 -12.33 24.91 -17.96
N LEU A 238 -11.24 25.02 -18.72
CA LEU A 238 -11.20 24.63 -20.14
C LEU A 238 -11.32 23.12 -20.34
N LEU A 239 -10.70 22.32 -19.47
CA LEU A 239 -10.85 20.86 -19.46
C LEU A 239 -12.26 20.47 -19.07
N ALA A 240 -12.80 21.03 -18.01
CA ALA A 240 -14.15 20.72 -17.58
C ALA A 240 -15.20 21.11 -18.66
N ALA A 241 -14.94 22.19 -19.42
CA ALA A 241 -15.76 22.56 -20.57
C ALA A 241 -15.70 21.57 -21.75
N THR A 242 -14.52 20.99 -22.03
CA THR A 242 -14.30 20.10 -23.20
C THR A 242 -14.51 18.62 -22.91
N SER A 243 -14.45 18.22 -21.64
CA SER A 243 -14.44 16.83 -21.20
C SER A 243 -15.81 16.14 -21.14
N PHE A 244 -16.93 16.87 -21.22
CA PHE A 244 -18.26 16.31 -20.89
C PHE A 244 -19.31 16.53 -21.99
N GLY A 245 -19.25 15.76 -23.08
CA GLY A 245 -20.31 15.72 -24.11
C GLY A 245 -20.49 17.02 -24.92
N ALA A 246 -21.37 17.00 -25.93
CA ALA A 246 -21.60 18.15 -26.82
C ALA A 246 -22.43 19.27 -26.17
N GLY A 247 -23.39 18.91 -25.31
CA GLY A 247 -24.25 19.89 -24.61
C GLY A 247 -23.46 20.77 -23.63
N ASN A 248 -22.59 20.17 -22.80
CA ASN A 248 -21.76 20.95 -21.87
C ASN A 248 -20.76 21.84 -22.61
N ARG A 249 -20.19 21.32 -23.71
CA ARG A 249 -19.31 22.08 -24.60
C ARG A 249 -20.00 23.31 -25.15
N ALA A 250 -21.24 23.18 -25.63
CA ALA A 250 -22.01 24.31 -26.15
C ALA A 250 -22.28 25.36 -25.06
N VAL A 251 -22.71 24.95 -23.86
CA VAL A 251 -22.96 25.86 -22.73
C VAL A 251 -21.69 26.61 -22.33
N CYS A 252 -20.56 25.91 -22.19
CA CYS A 252 -19.29 26.54 -21.85
C CYS A 252 -18.72 27.42 -22.97
N LEU A 253 -18.84 27.03 -24.24
CA LEU A 253 -18.43 27.85 -25.39
C LEU A 253 -19.27 29.11 -25.53
N VAL A 254 -20.60 29.00 -25.40
CA VAL A 254 -21.52 30.14 -25.39
C VAL A 254 -21.16 31.12 -24.28
N PHE A 255 -20.77 30.61 -23.09
CA PHE A 255 -20.35 31.48 -22.00
C PHE A 255 -18.95 32.09 -22.22
N LEU A 256 -17.96 31.31 -22.67
CA LEU A 256 -16.59 31.79 -22.94
C LEU A 256 -16.54 32.80 -24.11
N LEU A 257 -17.35 32.59 -25.16
CA LEU A 257 -17.44 33.49 -26.32
C LEU A 257 -18.43 34.63 -26.11
N GLY A 258 -19.47 34.42 -25.28
CA GLY A 258 -20.42 35.44 -24.86
C GLY A 258 -19.85 36.40 -23.82
N LEU A 259 -18.81 36.00 -23.07
CA LEU A 259 -18.17 36.81 -22.04
C LEU A 259 -17.53 38.10 -22.61
N PRO A 260 -16.75 38.07 -23.72
CA PRO A 260 -16.33 39.29 -24.42
C PRO A 260 -17.51 40.12 -24.90
N ALA A 261 -18.54 39.53 -25.51
CA ALA A 261 -19.70 40.28 -26.00
C ALA A 261 -20.49 40.95 -24.86
N LEU A 262 -20.62 40.28 -23.71
CA LEU A 262 -21.22 40.81 -22.48
C LEU A 262 -20.36 41.91 -21.85
N LEU A 263 -19.03 41.78 -21.89
CA LEU A 263 -18.11 42.84 -21.47
C LEU A 263 -18.21 44.05 -22.40
N SER A 264 -18.24 43.85 -23.71
CA SER A 264 -18.43 44.92 -24.70
C SER A 264 -19.75 45.64 -24.52
N VAL A 265 -20.83 44.90 -24.23
CA VAL A 265 -22.16 45.47 -23.94
C VAL A 265 -22.17 46.16 -22.57
N GLY A 266 -21.49 45.61 -21.56
CA GLY A 266 -21.37 46.22 -20.23
C GLY A 266 -20.56 47.51 -20.23
N THR A 267 -19.45 47.56 -20.98
CA THR A 267 -18.65 48.79 -21.18
C THR A 267 -19.42 49.80 -22.03
N TRP A 268 -20.11 49.35 -23.09
CA TRP A 268 -20.98 50.19 -23.91
C TRP A 268 -22.15 50.79 -23.11
N LEU A 269 -22.73 50.04 -22.17
CA LEU A 269 -23.77 50.52 -21.24
C LEU A 269 -23.25 51.50 -20.17
N VAL A 270 -21.96 51.48 -19.85
CA VAL A 270 -21.33 52.40 -18.89
C VAL A 270 -20.88 53.70 -19.59
N GLU A 271 -20.46 53.63 -20.85
CA GLU A 271 -19.98 54.79 -21.62
C GLU A 271 -21.10 55.57 -22.35
N GLY A 272 -22.26 54.96 -22.64
CA GLY A 272 -23.45 55.58 -23.29
C GLY A 272 -23.27 55.86 -24.79
N PRO A 273 -24.31 55.80 -25.68
CA PRO A 273 -25.72 56.26 -25.54
C PRO A 273 -26.79 55.33 -26.22
N PRO A 274 -28.01 55.82 -26.56
CA PRO A 274 -29.17 55.97 -25.69
C PRO A 274 -29.81 54.63 -25.27
N ALA A 275 -30.62 54.70 -24.22
CA ALA A 275 -31.20 53.58 -23.48
C ALA A 275 -31.72 52.43 -24.36
N PRO A 276 -31.34 51.17 -24.09
CA PRO A 276 -32.12 50.05 -24.59
C PRO A 276 -33.53 50.16 -24.00
N ASP A 277 -34.53 49.95 -24.85
CA ASP A 277 -35.93 49.81 -24.46
C ASP A 277 -36.02 48.94 -23.19
N PRO A 278 -36.73 49.39 -22.14
CA PRO A 278 -36.97 48.61 -20.92
C PRO A 278 -37.33 47.14 -21.22
N GLY A 279 -38.08 46.88 -22.29
CA GLY A 279 -38.44 45.56 -22.78
C GLY A 279 -37.25 44.63 -23.03
N THR A 280 -36.17 45.12 -23.64
CA THR A 280 -34.94 44.32 -23.86
C THR A 280 -34.24 43.94 -22.55
N ALA A 281 -34.22 44.84 -21.56
CA ALA A 281 -33.65 44.54 -20.24
C ALA A 281 -34.50 43.52 -19.46
N TYR A 282 -35.83 43.61 -19.57
CA TYR A 282 -36.76 42.61 -19.01
C TYR A 282 -36.63 41.25 -19.71
N LEU A 283 -36.48 41.21 -21.04
CA LEU A 283 -36.30 39.97 -21.79
C LEU A 283 -34.99 39.26 -21.42
N VAL A 284 -33.89 40.01 -21.24
CA VAL A 284 -32.61 39.46 -20.78
C VAL A 284 -32.75 38.91 -19.36
N ALA A 285 -33.35 39.67 -18.43
CA ALA A 285 -33.57 39.22 -17.04
C ALA A 285 -34.51 38.00 -16.96
N ALA A 286 -35.56 37.96 -17.78
CA ALA A 286 -36.46 36.82 -17.89
C ALA A 286 -35.74 35.59 -18.46
N GLY A 287 -34.86 35.77 -19.45
CA GLY A 287 -33.98 34.72 -19.97
C GLY A 287 -33.04 34.14 -18.90
N TRP A 288 -32.48 34.99 -18.03
CA TRP A 288 -31.65 34.56 -16.89
C TRP A 288 -32.43 33.77 -15.85
N LEU A 289 -33.60 34.26 -15.43
CA LEU A 289 -34.48 33.57 -14.49
C LEU A 289 -34.95 32.23 -15.04
N LEU A 290 -35.31 32.18 -16.32
CA LEU A 290 -35.69 30.94 -16.99
C LEU A 290 -34.52 29.95 -17.05
N GLY A 291 -33.31 30.39 -17.42
CA GLY A 291 -32.12 29.55 -17.47
C GLY A 291 -31.73 28.97 -16.11
N LEU A 292 -31.79 29.78 -15.04
CA LEU A 292 -31.52 29.31 -13.67
C LEU A 292 -32.59 28.31 -13.21
N THR A 293 -33.86 28.61 -13.46
CA THR A 293 -34.99 27.74 -13.08
C THR A 293 -34.91 26.40 -13.80
N LEU A 294 -34.63 26.38 -15.10
CA LEU A 294 -34.42 25.16 -15.87
C LEU A 294 -33.21 24.36 -15.38
N THR A 295 -32.16 25.03 -14.91
CA THR A 295 -30.96 24.39 -14.36
C THR A 295 -31.24 23.73 -13.00
N VAL A 296 -31.88 24.45 -12.08
CA VAL A 296 -32.30 23.91 -10.76
C VAL A 296 -33.30 22.77 -10.93
N PHE A 297 -34.27 22.93 -11.84
CA PHE A 297 -35.23 21.90 -12.17
C PHE A 297 -34.54 20.68 -12.82
N GLY A 298 -33.57 20.87 -13.72
CA GLY A 298 -32.77 19.80 -14.29
C GLY A 298 -31.95 19.04 -13.24
N LEU A 299 -31.37 19.74 -12.26
CA LEU A 299 -30.65 19.14 -11.13
C LEU A 299 -31.57 18.34 -10.20
N ALA A 300 -32.72 18.91 -9.84
CA ALA A 300 -33.72 18.25 -9.01
C ALA A 300 -34.33 17.04 -9.75
N ALA A 301 -34.67 17.20 -11.02
CA ALA A 301 -35.13 16.13 -11.89
C ALA A 301 -34.07 15.04 -12.00
N ALA A 302 -32.78 15.34 -12.20
CA ALA A 302 -31.72 14.33 -12.26
C ALA A 302 -31.51 13.58 -10.93
N LEU A 303 -31.73 14.24 -9.78
CA LEU A 303 -31.71 13.60 -8.46
C LEU A 303 -32.90 12.66 -8.25
N VAL A 304 -34.10 13.07 -8.70
CA VAL A 304 -35.37 12.36 -8.50
C VAL A 304 -35.64 11.31 -9.57
N SER A 305 -35.19 11.54 -10.81
CA SER A 305 -35.33 10.68 -11.98
C SER A 305 -34.26 9.60 -12.05
N ARG A 306 -33.53 9.35 -10.95
CA ARG A 306 -32.90 8.05 -10.71
C ARG A 306 -34.02 7.02 -10.61
N THR A 307 -34.59 6.69 -11.77
CA THR A 307 -35.37 5.50 -11.98
C THR A 307 -34.52 4.38 -11.41
N PRO A 308 -35.02 3.63 -10.40
CA PRO A 308 -34.33 2.42 -10.04
C PRO A 308 -34.18 1.63 -11.34
N PRO A 309 -32.99 1.11 -11.66
CA PRO A 309 -32.80 0.34 -12.88
C PRO A 309 -33.93 -0.67 -12.97
N ARG A 310 -34.55 -0.82 -14.15
CA ARG A 310 -35.58 -1.84 -14.40
C ARG A 310 -35.02 -3.15 -13.87
N ARG A 311 -35.43 -3.54 -12.66
CA ARG A 311 -35.02 -4.81 -12.07
C ARG A 311 -35.71 -5.84 -12.95
N VAL A 312 -34.92 -6.55 -13.75
CA VAL A 312 -35.36 -7.83 -14.31
C VAL A 312 -35.92 -8.61 -13.12
N ALA A 313 -37.13 -9.16 -13.26
CA ALA A 313 -37.75 -9.89 -12.17
C ALA A 313 -36.76 -10.95 -11.68
N ALA A 314 -36.30 -10.83 -10.44
CA ALA A 314 -35.31 -11.75 -9.90
C ALA A 314 -35.86 -13.19 -10.05
N PRO A 315 -35.02 -14.15 -10.48
CA PRO A 315 -35.40 -15.56 -10.52
C PRO A 315 -36.09 -15.96 -9.21
N ALA A 316 -37.09 -16.84 -9.26
CA ALA A 316 -37.83 -17.25 -8.07
C ALA A 316 -36.90 -17.73 -6.94
N ALA A 317 -35.77 -18.34 -7.30
CA ALA A 317 -34.75 -18.82 -6.36
C ALA A 317 -33.95 -17.73 -5.62
N LEU A 318 -33.95 -16.49 -6.11
CA LEU A 318 -33.29 -15.32 -5.52
C LEU A 318 -34.26 -14.38 -4.80
N ARG A 319 -35.54 -14.74 -4.69
CA ARG A 319 -36.50 -13.96 -3.92
C ARG A 319 -36.22 -14.14 -2.44
N GLU A 320 -36.31 -13.05 -1.69
CA GLU A 320 -36.24 -13.08 -0.23
C GLU A 320 -37.23 -14.13 0.30
N PRO A 321 -36.78 -15.12 1.09
CA PRO A 321 -37.63 -16.20 1.60
C PRO A 321 -38.75 -15.68 2.50
N LEU A 322 -38.53 -14.52 3.14
CA LEU A 322 -39.47 -13.82 3.98
C LEU A 322 -39.63 -12.36 3.50
N PRO A 323 -40.85 -11.80 3.51
CA PRO A 323 -41.05 -10.41 3.13
C PRO A 323 -40.34 -9.48 4.12
N PRO A 324 -39.61 -8.46 3.64
CA PRO A 324 -39.01 -7.47 4.53
C PRO A 324 -40.10 -6.64 5.23
N PRO A 325 -39.83 -6.09 6.42
CA PRO A 325 -40.78 -5.18 7.08
C PRO A 325 -41.08 -3.97 6.18
N PRO A 326 -42.30 -3.40 6.26
CA PRO A 326 -42.69 -2.26 5.45
C PRO A 326 -41.74 -1.07 5.70
N ARG A 327 -41.15 -0.53 4.62
CA ARG A 327 -40.28 0.66 4.72
C ARG A 327 -41.14 1.89 5.06
N PRO A 328 -40.68 2.79 5.95
CA PRO A 328 -41.36 4.06 6.17
C PRO A 328 -41.42 4.85 4.85
N PRO A 329 -42.53 5.56 4.57
CA PRO A 329 -42.67 6.31 3.32
C PRO A 329 -41.60 7.40 3.24
N VAL A 330 -40.72 7.30 2.25
CA VAL A 330 -39.81 8.39 1.89
C VAL A 330 -40.67 9.45 1.20
N ASN A 331 -41.01 10.52 1.93
CA ASN A 331 -41.81 11.63 1.38
C ASN A 331 -41.02 12.34 0.28
N ARG A 332 -41.27 11.93 -0.98
CA ARG A 332 -40.83 12.64 -2.19
C ARG A 332 -41.25 14.11 -2.18
N SER A 333 -42.32 14.42 -1.45
CA SER A 333 -42.86 15.73 -1.13
C SER A 333 -41.83 16.66 -0.45
N THR A 334 -40.97 16.13 0.44
CA THR A 334 -40.00 16.94 1.19
C THR A 334 -38.85 17.43 0.31
N ALA A 335 -38.40 16.60 -0.63
CA ALA A 335 -37.39 16.99 -1.62
C ALA A 335 -37.96 18.01 -2.64
N LEU A 336 -39.23 17.86 -3.03
CA LEU A 336 -39.92 18.81 -3.91
C LEU A 336 -40.14 20.17 -3.22
N LEU A 337 -40.53 20.17 -1.95
CA LEU A 337 -40.72 21.37 -1.12
C LEU A 337 -39.42 22.15 -0.91
N LEU A 338 -38.30 21.45 -0.65
CA LEU A 338 -36.98 22.08 -0.55
C LEU A 338 -36.53 22.71 -1.89
N GLY A 339 -36.83 22.04 -3.01
CA GLY A 339 -36.57 22.59 -4.35
C GLY A 339 -37.40 23.84 -4.65
N LEU A 340 -38.69 23.84 -4.32
CA LEU A 340 -39.59 24.99 -4.49
C LEU A 340 -39.23 26.16 -3.57
N ALA A 341 -38.83 25.89 -2.33
CA ALA A 341 -38.36 26.91 -1.39
C ALA A 341 -37.08 27.60 -1.87
N ALA A 342 -36.15 26.86 -2.50
CA ALA A 342 -34.95 27.44 -3.09
C ALA A 342 -35.26 28.34 -4.30
N VAL A 343 -36.23 27.96 -5.15
CA VAL A 343 -36.70 28.79 -6.28
C VAL A 343 -37.39 30.06 -5.78
N GLY A 344 -38.22 29.95 -4.75
CA GLY A 344 -38.86 31.10 -4.10
C GLY A 344 -37.85 32.09 -3.51
N LEU A 345 -36.78 31.60 -2.87
CA LEU A 345 -35.73 32.45 -2.30
C LEU A 345 -34.99 33.25 -3.38
N VAL A 346 -34.70 32.65 -4.54
CA VAL A 346 -34.04 33.36 -5.65
C VAL A 346 -34.95 34.39 -6.30
N ALA A 347 -36.25 34.09 -6.46
CA ALA A 347 -37.22 35.05 -6.97
C ALA A 347 -37.39 36.26 -6.03
N VAL A 348 -37.45 36.01 -4.71
CA VAL A 348 -37.62 37.06 -3.69
C VAL A 348 -36.38 37.96 -3.55
N VAL A 349 -35.16 37.43 -3.78
CA VAL A 349 -33.92 38.22 -3.76
C VAL A 349 -33.64 38.91 -5.10
N GLY A 350 -34.12 38.35 -6.22
CA GLY A 350 -33.89 38.89 -7.56
C GLY A 350 -34.80 40.06 -7.96
N LEU A 351 -36.07 40.06 -7.50
CA LEU A 351 -37.05 41.09 -7.86
C LEU A 351 -36.83 42.50 -7.26
N PRO A 352 -36.22 42.71 -6.07
CA PRO A 352 -36.03 44.05 -5.50
C PRO A 352 -34.84 44.83 -6.08
N LEU A 353 -33.98 44.20 -6.89
CA LEU A 353 -32.80 44.85 -7.49
C LEU A 353 -33.12 45.60 -8.80
N ALA A 354 -34.40 45.76 -9.12
CA ALA A 354 -34.90 46.34 -10.37
C ALA A 354 -35.39 47.80 -10.26
N SER A 355 -35.21 48.50 -9.12
CA SER A 355 -35.57 49.93 -8.98
C SER A 355 -34.36 50.87 -8.83
N ASP A 356 -34.33 51.87 -9.71
CA ASP A 356 -33.65 53.19 -9.77
C ASP A 356 -32.23 53.43 -9.22
N THR A 357 -31.49 52.42 -8.79
CA THR A 357 -30.08 52.56 -8.36
C THR A 357 -29.07 52.35 -9.51
N TRP A 358 -29.42 52.79 -10.72
CA TRP A 358 -28.97 52.13 -11.96
C TRP A 358 -27.53 52.41 -12.43
N ARG A 359 -26.83 53.44 -11.93
CA ARG A 359 -25.47 53.78 -12.41
C ARG A 359 -24.33 53.05 -11.67
N TRP A 360 -24.45 52.82 -10.37
CA TRP A 360 -23.49 52.02 -9.59
C TRP A 360 -23.72 50.51 -9.75
N LEU A 361 -24.91 50.11 -10.24
CA LEU A 361 -25.32 48.74 -10.51
C LEU A 361 -24.71 48.13 -11.79
N GLY A 362 -24.06 48.90 -12.67
CA GLY A 362 -23.41 48.34 -13.88
C GLY A 362 -22.25 47.40 -13.56
N LEU A 363 -21.42 47.79 -12.60
CA LEU A 363 -20.33 46.95 -12.09
C LEU A 363 -20.89 45.77 -11.28
N ALA A 364 -21.88 46.01 -10.41
CA ALA A 364 -22.51 44.95 -9.62
C ALA A 364 -23.28 43.94 -10.49
N ARG A 365 -23.92 44.36 -11.58
CA ARG A 365 -24.54 43.48 -12.60
C ARG A 365 -23.49 42.66 -13.33
N SER A 366 -22.38 43.28 -13.73
CA SER A 366 -21.27 42.57 -14.36
C SER A 366 -20.68 41.53 -13.42
N VAL A 367 -20.51 41.86 -12.13
CA VAL A 367 -20.04 40.93 -11.08
C VAL A 367 -21.07 39.83 -10.78
N LEU A 368 -22.37 40.15 -10.72
CA LEU A 368 -23.42 39.15 -10.49
C LEU A 368 -23.61 38.23 -11.70
N ALA A 369 -23.52 38.75 -12.94
CA ALA A 369 -23.51 37.94 -14.15
C ALA A 369 -22.27 37.06 -14.22
N TRP A 370 -21.12 37.57 -13.75
CA TRP A 370 -19.89 36.79 -13.59
C TRP A 370 -20.06 35.66 -12.57
N LEU A 371 -20.63 35.94 -11.39
CA LEU A 371 -20.91 34.95 -10.35
C LEU A 371 -21.92 33.91 -10.82
N ALA A 372 -23.03 34.33 -11.46
CA ALA A 372 -24.06 33.43 -11.98
C ALA A 372 -23.52 32.54 -13.10
N GLY A 373 -22.71 33.10 -13.99
CA GLY A 373 -22.03 32.35 -15.04
C GLY A 373 -20.98 31.39 -14.50
N ALA A 374 -20.18 31.81 -13.52
CA ALA A 374 -19.24 30.94 -12.81
C ALA A 374 -19.99 29.80 -12.11
N LEU A 375 -21.12 30.07 -11.46
CA LEU A 375 -21.97 29.07 -10.82
C LEU A 375 -22.62 28.11 -11.83
N LEU A 376 -23.02 28.59 -13.01
CA LEU A 376 -23.52 27.74 -14.11
C LEU A 376 -22.43 26.81 -14.65
N VAL A 377 -21.22 27.34 -14.89
CA VAL A 377 -20.06 26.54 -15.29
C VAL A 377 -19.76 25.51 -14.20
N LEU A 378 -19.63 25.92 -12.93
CA LEU A 378 -19.40 25.02 -11.80
C LEU A 378 -20.49 23.96 -11.64
N GLY A 379 -21.77 24.34 -11.80
CA GLY A 379 -22.91 23.43 -11.74
C GLY A 379 -22.94 22.44 -12.89
N SER A 380 -22.62 22.87 -14.10
CA SER A 380 -22.52 22.03 -15.30
C SER A 380 -21.37 21.00 -15.17
N VAL A 381 -20.24 21.43 -14.61
CA VAL A 381 -19.11 20.57 -14.25
C VAL A 381 -19.53 19.59 -13.15
N ALA A 382 -20.23 20.05 -12.12
CA ALA A 382 -20.71 19.19 -11.04
C ALA A 382 -21.69 18.12 -11.54
N VAL A 383 -22.67 18.47 -12.37
CA VAL A 383 -23.61 17.52 -12.99
C VAL A 383 -22.87 16.52 -13.87
N SER A 384 -21.86 16.97 -14.61
CA SER A 384 -21.07 16.10 -15.46
C SER A 384 -20.19 15.13 -14.67
N VAL A 385 -19.58 15.61 -13.58
CA VAL A 385 -18.85 14.77 -12.62
C VAL A 385 -19.80 13.75 -11.98
N LEU A 386 -21.00 14.18 -11.54
CA LEU A 386 -22.03 13.30 -10.99
C LEU A 386 -22.54 12.27 -12.00
N GLY A 387 -22.67 12.64 -13.28
CA GLY A 387 -23.04 11.73 -14.36
C GLY A 387 -21.96 10.68 -14.62
N LEU A 388 -20.69 11.07 -14.54
CA LEU A 388 -19.55 10.16 -14.63
C LEU A 388 -19.52 9.21 -13.42
N LEU A 389 -19.71 9.73 -12.21
CA LEU A 389 -19.84 8.94 -10.98
C LEU A 389 -21.02 7.95 -11.06
N GLY A 390 -22.13 8.35 -11.68
CA GLY A 390 -23.28 7.48 -11.94
C GLY A 390 -22.98 6.31 -12.89
N ARG A 391 -21.92 6.42 -13.72
CA ARG A 391 -21.40 5.36 -14.58
C ARG A 391 -20.13 4.70 -14.03
N ALA A 392 -19.74 4.98 -12.78
CA ALA A 392 -18.49 4.45 -12.23
C ALA A 392 -18.48 2.92 -12.17
N LYS A 393 -19.62 2.28 -11.87
CA LYS A 393 -19.72 0.81 -11.85
C LYS A 393 -19.46 0.19 -13.22
N THR A 394 -19.90 0.81 -14.33
CA THR A 394 -19.65 0.31 -15.69
C THR A 394 -18.18 0.42 -16.10
N HIS A 395 -17.41 1.25 -15.41
CA HIS A 395 -15.96 1.41 -15.59
C HIS A 395 -15.17 0.78 -14.45
N ARG A 396 -15.78 -0.15 -13.69
CA ARG A 396 -15.14 -0.83 -12.54
C ARG A 396 -14.43 0.13 -11.57
N PHE A 397 -14.98 1.34 -11.42
CA PHE A 397 -14.46 2.40 -10.56
C PHE A 397 -12.99 2.83 -10.83
N GLY A 398 -12.49 2.65 -12.06
CA GLY A 398 -11.12 3.00 -12.45
C GLY A 398 -11.00 3.79 -13.76
N LEU A 399 -9.87 4.49 -13.93
CA LEU A 399 -9.53 5.23 -15.16
C LEU A 399 -8.61 4.44 -16.09
N VAL A 400 -7.78 3.57 -15.50
CA VAL A 400 -6.72 2.79 -16.14
C VAL A 400 -7.06 1.31 -15.99
N ALA A 401 -7.08 0.58 -17.10
CA ALA A 401 -7.38 -0.86 -17.11
C ALA A 401 -6.20 -1.67 -16.54
N GLY A 402 -5.00 -1.46 -17.10
CA GLY A 402 -3.76 -2.14 -16.70
C GLY A 402 -2.93 -2.59 -17.90
N SER A 403 -3.58 -3.28 -18.83
CA SER A 403 -3.06 -3.66 -20.16
C SER A 403 -4.01 -3.08 -21.23
N SER A 404 -3.59 -3.02 -22.48
CA SER A 404 -4.53 -2.77 -23.58
C SER A 404 -4.00 -3.38 -24.87
N THR A 405 -4.88 -4.06 -25.62
CA THR A 405 -4.59 -4.61 -26.95
C THR A 405 -4.69 -3.55 -28.06
N ARG A 406 -4.98 -2.28 -27.72
CA ARG A 406 -5.11 -1.22 -28.71
C ARG A 406 -3.78 -0.51 -28.93
N PRO A 407 -3.35 -0.33 -30.18
CA PRO A 407 -2.21 0.53 -30.48
C PRO A 407 -2.48 1.93 -29.94
N ASP A 408 -1.40 2.58 -29.52
CA ASP A 408 -1.33 3.89 -28.90
C ASP A 408 -2.43 4.87 -29.30
N GLY A 409 -2.95 5.59 -28.29
CA GLY A 409 -3.88 6.72 -28.45
C GLY A 409 -3.35 7.91 -29.25
N SER A 410 -2.31 7.73 -30.08
CA SER A 410 -1.77 8.72 -31.01
C SER A 410 -2.25 8.52 -32.46
N ALA A 411 -2.68 7.32 -32.86
CA ALA A 411 -3.08 7.07 -34.26
C ALA A 411 -4.51 7.54 -34.59
N ASP A 412 -5.36 7.69 -33.57
CA ASP A 412 -6.81 7.92 -33.74
C ASP A 412 -7.31 9.22 -33.08
N THR A 413 -6.39 10.01 -32.48
CA THR A 413 -6.70 11.33 -31.94
C THR A 413 -6.18 12.40 -32.91
N GLY A 414 -7.10 13.13 -33.55
CA GLY A 414 -6.75 14.14 -34.55
C GLY A 414 -5.71 15.14 -34.06
N TYR A 415 -4.94 15.72 -34.98
CA TYR A 415 -3.83 16.66 -34.73
C TYR A 415 -4.10 17.73 -33.66
N LEU A 416 -5.34 18.26 -33.63
CA LEU A 416 -5.79 19.27 -32.69
C LEU A 416 -5.91 18.73 -31.24
N ASP A 417 -6.33 17.48 -31.07
CA ASP A 417 -6.47 16.85 -29.74
C ASP A 417 -5.09 16.57 -29.12
N GLY A 418 -4.09 16.24 -29.93
CA GLY A 418 -2.70 16.11 -29.50
C GLY A 418 -2.02 17.44 -29.13
N ARG A 419 -2.36 18.56 -29.78
CA ARG A 419 -1.92 19.91 -29.35
C ARG A 419 -2.63 20.34 -28.07
N PHE A 420 -3.94 20.10 -27.98
CA PHE A 420 -4.73 20.41 -26.79
C PHE A 420 -4.23 19.62 -25.58
N ALA A 421 -4.01 18.31 -25.70
CA ALA A 421 -3.46 17.49 -24.63
C ALA A 421 -2.09 17.99 -24.11
N ARG A 422 -1.22 18.47 -25.00
CA ARG A 422 0.09 19.07 -24.63
C ARG A 422 -0.07 20.38 -23.88
N LEU A 423 -0.98 21.26 -24.33
CA LEU A 423 -1.32 22.49 -23.63
C LEU A 423 -1.81 22.19 -22.19
N MET A 424 -2.53 21.09 -22.02
CA MET A 424 -3.09 20.66 -20.73
C MET A 424 -2.12 19.85 -19.86
N GLY A 425 -0.91 19.56 -20.35
CA GLY A 425 0.13 18.92 -19.55
C GLY A 425 0.20 17.40 -19.69
N MET A 426 -0.27 16.82 -20.78
CA MET A 426 0.06 15.43 -21.11
C MET A 426 1.45 15.38 -21.79
N PRO A 427 2.34 14.43 -21.40
CA PRO A 427 3.62 14.24 -22.05
C PRO A 427 3.46 13.73 -23.50
N ARG A 428 4.51 13.87 -24.31
CA ARG A 428 4.58 13.16 -25.59
C ARG A 428 4.76 11.67 -25.31
N VAL A 429 4.04 10.82 -26.06
CA VAL A 429 4.14 9.37 -25.90
C VAL A 429 5.52 8.91 -26.39
N THR A 430 6.31 8.38 -25.48
CA THR A 430 7.62 7.75 -25.69
C THR A 430 7.65 6.34 -25.11
N VAL A 431 6.74 6.00 -24.19
CA VAL A 431 6.59 4.67 -23.60
C VAL A 431 5.42 3.93 -24.26
N PRO A 432 5.68 2.86 -25.06
CA PRO A 432 4.63 2.12 -25.75
C PRO A 432 3.84 1.17 -24.83
N LEU A 433 4.45 0.67 -23.76
CA LEU A 433 3.82 -0.30 -22.86
C LEU A 433 2.85 0.37 -21.87
N ASN A 434 1.82 -0.38 -21.46
CA ASN A 434 1.02 -0.04 -20.28
C ASN A 434 1.72 -0.55 -19.01
N LEU A 435 1.27 -0.11 -17.84
CA LEU A 435 1.89 -0.51 -16.57
C LEU A 435 1.96 -2.02 -16.39
N VAL A 436 0.88 -2.78 -16.63
CA VAL A 436 0.87 -4.23 -16.35
C VAL A 436 1.77 -4.98 -17.33
N ASP A 437 1.81 -4.58 -18.60
CA ASP A 437 2.71 -5.16 -19.61
C ASP A 437 4.18 -4.87 -19.25
N TRP A 438 4.48 -3.65 -18.78
CA TRP A 438 5.80 -3.28 -18.31
C TRP A 438 6.20 -4.02 -17.03
N LEU A 439 5.29 -4.15 -16.06
CA LEU A 439 5.53 -4.90 -14.82
C LEU A 439 5.84 -6.36 -15.10
N ASP A 440 5.03 -7.01 -15.93
CA ASP A 440 5.22 -8.39 -16.34
C ASP A 440 6.56 -8.59 -17.05
N ARG A 441 6.90 -7.72 -18.02
CA ARG A 441 8.22 -7.75 -18.67
C ARG A 441 9.37 -7.62 -17.66
N CYS A 442 9.32 -6.62 -16.78
CA CYS A 442 10.36 -6.42 -15.76
C CYS A 442 10.47 -7.64 -14.83
N LEU A 443 9.36 -8.24 -14.41
CA LEU A 443 9.38 -9.44 -13.56
C LEU A 443 10.10 -10.61 -14.25
N ARG A 444 9.81 -10.84 -15.53
CA ARG A 444 10.45 -11.90 -16.33
C ARG A 444 11.94 -11.65 -16.52
N GLU A 445 12.31 -10.43 -16.90
CA GLU A 445 13.70 -10.02 -17.12
C GLU A 445 14.52 -10.10 -15.82
N LEU A 446 13.98 -9.61 -14.70
CA LEU A 446 14.64 -9.68 -13.39
C LEU A 446 14.86 -11.13 -12.93
N ALA A 447 13.89 -12.01 -13.15
CA ALA A 447 14.00 -13.45 -12.84
C ALA A 447 14.87 -14.23 -13.83
N GLY A 448 15.14 -13.66 -15.01
CA GLY A 448 15.89 -14.32 -16.08
C GLY A 448 15.11 -15.43 -16.80
N THR A 449 13.78 -15.28 -16.89
CA THR A 449 12.90 -16.24 -17.59
C THR A 449 12.19 -15.58 -18.77
N SER A 450 11.85 -16.36 -19.80
CA SER A 450 11.01 -15.94 -20.93
C SER A 450 9.53 -16.28 -20.72
N GLU A 451 9.22 -17.20 -19.81
CA GLU A 451 7.85 -17.56 -19.46
C GLU A 451 7.19 -16.55 -18.52
N VAL A 452 5.86 -16.61 -18.39
CA VAL A 452 5.12 -15.90 -17.35
C VAL A 452 5.70 -16.25 -15.97
N LEU A 453 6.14 -15.26 -15.20
CA LEU A 453 6.65 -15.51 -13.85
C LEU A 453 5.51 -15.95 -12.93
N ARG A 454 5.69 -17.09 -12.24
CA ARG A 454 4.71 -17.77 -11.38
C ARG A 454 5.29 -17.89 -9.98
N PHE A 455 4.47 -18.03 -8.95
CA PHE A 455 4.96 -18.17 -7.57
C PHE A 455 5.87 -19.39 -7.37
N GLY A 456 5.63 -20.50 -8.07
CA GLY A 456 6.51 -21.67 -8.03
C GLY A 456 7.94 -21.38 -8.47
N HIS A 457 8.14 -20.47 -9.44
CA HIS A 457 9.47 -20.00 -9.85
C HIS A 457 10.20 -19.25 -8.72
N LEU A 458 9.45 -18.61 -7.80
CA LEU A 458 10.01 -17.93 -6.63
C LEU A 458 10.40 -18.91 -5.51
N TRP A 459 9.70 -20.05 -5.43
CA TRP A 459 9.91 -21.03 -4.36
C TRP A 459 11.09 -21.94 -4.63
N ASP A 460 11.46 -22.16 -5.88
CA ASP A 460 12.59 -23.02 -6.25
C ASP A 460 13.32 -22.52 -7.51
N ALA A 461 14.59 -22.17 -7.35
CA ALA A 461 15.42 -21.67 -8.46
C ALA A 461 15.66 -22.73 -9.56
N ARG A 462 15.54 -24.03 -9.25
CA ARG A 462 15.65 -25.11 -10.26
C ARG A 462 14.48 -25.08 -11.25
N TYR A 463 13.28 -24.72 -10.78
CA TYR A 463 12.13 -24.52 -11.66
C TYR A 463 12.38 -23.31 -12.58
N ALA A 464 12.79 -22.18 -12.00
CA ALA A 464 13.12 -20.99 -12.79
C ALA A 464 14.23 -21.25 -13.82
N ALA A 465 15.19 -22.11 -13.49
CA ALA A 465 16.26 -22.51 -14.41
C ALA A 465 15.83 -23.51 -15.49
N ALA A 466 14.78 -24.31 -15.28
CA ALA A 466 14.32 -25.31 -16.24
C ALA A 466 13.43 -24.73 -17.36
N GLY A 467 12.81 -23.57 -17.14
CA GLY A 467 11.88 -22.94 -18.08
C GLY A 467 10.47 -23.55 -17.99
N GLU A 468 10.34 -24.86 -18.11
CA GLU A 468 9.07 -25.59 -17.95
C GLU A 468 8.94 -26.26 -16.59
N ARG A 469 7.71 -26.56 -16.12
CA ARG A 469 7.46 -27.20 -14.80
C ARG A 469 8.01 -28.63 -14.79
N PRO A 470 9.11 -28.92 -14.07
CA PRO A 470 9.68 -30.26 -14.08
C PRO A 470 8.79 -31.20 -13.26
N ALA A 471 8.41 -32.35 -13.83
CA ALA A 471 7.61 -33.35 -13.12
C ALA A 471 8.28 -33.80 -11.80
N ALA A 472 9.62 -33.86 -11.78
CA ALA A 472 10.41 -34.20 -10.61
C ALA A 472 10.24 -33.22 -9.43
N LEU A 473 9.85 -31.97 -9.71
CA LEU A 473 9.72 -30.91 -8.71
C LEU A 473 8.29 -30.71 -8.21
N ALA A 474 7.31 -31.41 -8.79
CA ALA A 474 5.89 -31.20 -8.48
C ALA A 474 5.58 -31.36 -6.99
N ALA A 475 6.06 -32.44 -6.36
CA ALA A 475 5.84 -32.68 -4.93
C ALA A 475 6.52 -31.64 -4.02
N ALA A 476 7.69 -31.13 -4.42
CA ALA A 476 8.39 -30.09 -3.67
C ALA A 476 7.63 -28.75 -3.76
N LEU A 477 7.11 -28.41 -4.95
CA LEU A 477 6.29 -27.21 -5.17
C LEU A 477 4.95 -27.28 -4.42
N ASP A 478 4.31 -28.45 -4.37
CA ASP A 478 3.06 -28.62 -3.62
C ASP A 478 3.30 -28.47 -2.10
N ARG A 479 4.40 -29.03 -1.58
CA ARG A 479 4.81 -28.82 -0.18
C ARG A 479 5.13 -27.36 0.09
N ALA A 480 5.88 -26.69 -0.79
CA ALA A 480 6.13 -25.25 -0.69
C ALA A 480 4.84 -24.41 -0.76
N GLY A 481 3.82 -24.88 -1.48
CA GLY A 481 2.49 -24.28 -1.49
C GLY A 481 1.82 -24.31 -0.12
N ALA A 482 2.00 -25.38 0.65
CA ALA A 482 1.45 -25.52 1.99
C ALA A 482 2.31 -24.86 3.08
N GLU A 483 3.64 -24.93 2.94
CA GLU A 483 4.60 -24.60 4.00
C GLU A 483 5.60 -23.54 3.51
N PRO A 484 5.55 -22.31 4.06
CA PRO A 484 6.45 -21.22 3.64
C PRO A 484 7.94 -21.51 3.85
N ASP A 485 8.31 -22.40 4.78
CA ASP A 485 9.71 -22.73 5.07
C ASP A 485 10.41 -23.51 3.93
N HIS A 486 9.60 -24.07 3.02
CA HIS A 486 10.05 -24.76 1.82
C HIS A 486 10.14 -23.83 0.59
N ARG A 487 9.97 -22.52 0.76
CA ARG A 487 10.10 -21.52 -0.30
C ARG A 487 11.48 -20.87 -0.23
N MET A 488 12.24 -20.88 -1.32
CA MET A 488 13.49 -20.12 -1.44
C MET A 488 13.23 -18.62 -1.14
N VAL A 489 12.22 -18.06 -1.81
CA VAL A 489 11.69 -16.72 -1.54
C VAL A 489 10.18 -16.80 -1.39
N ASN A 490 9.69 -16.40 -0.22
CA ASN A 490 8.27 -16.25 0.05
C ASN A 490 7.82 -14.83 -0.27
N LEU A 491 7.09 -14.68 -1.37
CA LEU A 491 6.41 -13.42 -1.72
C LEU A 491 4.98 -13.44 -1.17
N GLU A 492 4.62 -12.44 -0.38
CA GLU A 492 3.25 -12.26 0.08
C GLU A 492 2.69 -10.87 -0.20
N LEU A 493 1.57 -10.84 -0.92
CA LEU A 493 0.91 -9.62 -1.36
C LEU A 493 -0.49 -9.53 -0.74
N MET A 494 -0.85 -8.32 -0.31
CA MET A 494 -2.14 -8.03 0.30
C MET A 494 -3.11 -7.45 -0.73
N ALA A 495 -4.37 -7.89 -0.70
CA ALA A 495 -5.49 -7.29 -1.43
C ALA A 495 -6.71 -7.14 -0.51
N SER A 496 -7.61 -6.23 -0.82
CA SER A 496 -8.83 -6.01 -0.02
C SER A 496 -10.07 -6.41 -0.82
N GLU A 497 -10.90 -7.28 -0.26
CA GLU A 497 -12.17 -7.70 -0.85
C GLU A 497 -13.32 -6.92 -0.19
N LEU A 498 -14.18 -6.30 -1.03
CA LEU A 498 -15.15 -5.30 -0.59
C LEU A 498 -16.54 -5.86 -0.23
N VAL A 499 -16.92 -7.04 -0.72
CA VAL A 499 -18.24 -7.63 -0.49
C VAL A 499 -18.34 -8.18 0.93
N HIS A 500 -17.35 -8.95 1.37
CA HIS A 500 -17.23 -9.51 2.72
C HIS A 500 -16.40 -8.62 3.65
N ARG A 501 -15.73 -7.59 3.12
CA ARG A 501 -14.90 -6.63 3.88
C ARG A 501 -13.72 -7.31 4.58
N VAL A 502 -13.07 -8.23 3.87
CA VAL A 502 -11.97 -9.05 4.39
C VAL A 502 -10.68 -8.82 3.62
N PRO A 503 -9.51 -8.94 4.28
CA PRO A 503 -8.24 -8.98 3.59
C PRO A 503 -8.02 -10.34 2.92
N TYR A 504 -7.37 -10.33 1.76
CA TYR A 504 -6.86 -11.51 1.07
C TYR A 504 -5.35 -11.45 0.95
N ARG A 505 -4.71 -12.61 1.06
CA ARG A 505 -3.26 -12.80 0.87
C ARG A 505 -3.05 -13.61 -0.40
N PHE A 506 -2.09 -13.18 -1.21
CA PHE A 506 -1.63 -13.90 -2.38
C PHE A 506 -0.15 -14.27 -2.21
N PRO A 507 0.24 -15.54 -2.44
CA PRO A 507 -0.59 -16.64 -2.93
C PRO A 507 -1.65 -17.07 -1.90
N LEU A 508 -2.77 -17.65 -2.36
CA LEU A 508 -3.85 -18.07 -1.47
C LEU A 508 -3.34 -19.13 -0.47
N PRO A 509 -3.74 -19.07 0.80
CA PRO A 509 -3.34 -20.06 1.79
C PRO A 509 -3.91 -21.44 1.45
N PRO A 510 -3.21 -22.53 1.83
CA PRO A 510 -3.69 -23.89 1.61
C PRO A 510 -5.05 -24.11 2.29
N GLY A 511 -5.96 -24.79 1.59
CA GLY A 511 -7.33 -25.01 2.06
C GLY A 511 -8.25 -23.78 1.96
N GLY A 512 -7.79 -22.68 1.35
CA GLY A 512 -8.62 -21.52 1.03
C GLY A 512 -9.75 -21.87 0.05
N GLU A 513 -10.76 -20.99 0.00
CA GLU A 513 -11.89 -21.14 -0.92
C GLU A 513 -11.41 -21.02 -2.39
N GLN A 514 -11.92 -21.90 -3.26
CA GLN A 514 -11.60 -21.84 -4.69
C GLN A 514 -12.22 -20.58 -5.30
N LEU A 515 -11.35 -19.73 -5.86
CA LEU A 515 -11.75 -18.55 -6.62
C LEU A 515 -11.78 -18.86 -8.12
N TYR A 516 -12.60 -18.11 -8.85
CA TYR A 516 -12.76 -18.20 -10.30
C TYR A 516 -12.59 -16.83 -10.96
N VAL A 517 -12.15 -16.83 -12.21
CA VAL A 517 -11.92 -15.64 -13.06
C VAL A 517 -12.67 -15.77 -14.39
N SER A 518 -13.19 -14.67 -14.92
CA SER A 518 -13.72 -14.65 -16.30
C SER A 518 -12.61 -14.30 -17.30
N ARG A 519 -12.44 -15.11 -18.34
CA ARG A 519 -11.47 -14.83 -19.41
C ARG A 519 -11.77 -13.51 -20.13
N GLY A 520 -13.05 -13.25 -20.41
CA GLY A 520 -13.48 -12.02 -21.07
C GLY A 520 -13.20 -10.78 -20.23
N GLU A 521 -13.37 -10.88 -18.91
CA GLU A 521 -13.14 -9.78 -17.98
C GLU A 521 -11.66 -9.44 -17.73
N LEU A 522 -10.75 -10.42 -17.88
CA LEU A 522 -9.31 -10.24 -17.76
C LEU A 522 -8.67 -9.70 -19.05
N THR A 523 -9.32 -9.90 -20.20
CA THR A 523 -8.85 -9.43 -21.50
C THR A 523 -8.75 -7.91 -21.53
N GLY A 524 -7.56 -7.37 -21.82
CA GLY A 524 -7.31 -5.92 -21.76
C GLY A 524 -7.14 -5.39 -20.33
N VAL A 525 -7.00 -6.26 -19.32
CA VAL A 525 -6.49 -5.91 -18.00
C VAL A 525 -5.09 -6.51 -17.79
N PHE A 526 -4.87 -7.70 -18.35
CA PHE A 526 -3.60 -8.44 -18.33
C PHE A 526 -3.08 -8.74 -19.75
N PRO A 527 -1.76 -8.98 -19.90
CA PRO A 527 -1.17 -9.55 -21.10
C PRO A 527 -1.83 -10.87 -21.52
N ALA A 528 -1.85 -11.18 -22.81
CA ALA A 528 -2.59 -12.34 -23.35
C ALA A 528 -2.08 -13.68 -22.80
N ASP A 529 -0.77 -13.85 -22.71
CA ASP A 529 -0.13 -15.04 -22.14
C ASP A 529 -0.39 -15.22 -20.64
N VAL A 530 -0.52 -14.13 -19.89
CA VAL A 530 -0.95 -14.16 -18.47
C VAL A 530 -2.41 -14.59 -18.36
N VAL A 531 -3.29 -14.10 -19.25
CA VAL A 531 -4.70 -14.53 -19.31
C VAL A 531 -4.79 -16.02 -19.66
N ASP A 532 -3.97 -16.49 -20.61
CA ASP A 532 -3.88 -17.91 -20.97
C ASP A 532 -3.42 -18.77 -19.78
N ALA A 533 -2.37 -18.33 -19.06
CA ALA A 533 -1.91 -19.01 -17.86
C ALA A 533 -2.98 -19.06 -16.75
N LEU A 534 -3.75 -17.99 -16.56
CA LEU A 534 -4.84 -17.92 -15.57
C LEU A 534 -6.06 -18.77 -15.94
N THR A 535 -6.27 -19.04 -17.23
CA THR A 535 -7.47 -19.71 -17.75
C THR A 535 -7.18 -21.07 -18.40
N ALA A 536 -6.01 -21.65 -18.09
CA ALA A 536 -5.60 -22.95 -18.61
C ALA A 536 -6.53 -24.11 -18.16
N GLY A 537 -7.13 -24.00 -16.98
CA GLY A 537 -8.10 -24.98 -16.47
C GLY A 537 -9.47 -24.89 -17.16
N PRO A 538 -10.25 -25.98 -17.22
CA PRO A 538 -11.58 -25.96 -17.82
C PRO A 538 -12.54 -25.03 -17.04
N PRO A 539 -13.45 -24.31 -17.72
CA PRO A 539 -14.39 -23.42 -17.05
C PRO A 539 -15.44 -24.19 -16.25
N LEU A 540 -15.93 -23.56 -15.19
CA LEU A 540 -17.04 -24.00 -14.35
C LEU A 540 -18.30 -24.12 -15.21
N ARG A 541 -18.91 -25.31 -15.22
CA ARG A 541 -20.17 -25.55 -15.92
C ARG A 541 -21.35 -25.14 -15.03
N GLY A 542 -22.33 -24.43 -15.60
CA GLY A 542 -23.60 -24.13 -14.94
C GLY A 542 -23.51 -23.12 -13.79
N GLY A 543 -22.47 -22.27 -13.76
CA GLY A 543 -22.37 -21.19 -12.78
C GLY A 543 -23.42 -20.10 -13.04
N ARG A 544 -24.23 -19.75 -12.02
CA ARG A 544 -25.20 -18.66 -12.12
C ARG A 544 -24.87 -17.54 -11.14
N ASP A 545 -24.90 -16.32 -11.62
CA ASP A 545 -24.67 -15.13 -10.79
C ASP A 545 -25.74 -15.00 -9.69
N LEU A 546 -25.29 -14.80 -8.45
CA LEU A 546 -26.15 -14.68 -7.27
C LEU A 546 -27.00 -13.40 -7.27
N ASP A 547 -26.57 -12.36 -8.00
CA ASP A 547 -27.30 -11.08 -8.04
C ASP A 547 -28.30 -11.01 -9.21
N SER A 548 -27.88 -11.40 -10.41
CA SER A 548 -28.69 -11.30 -11.62
C SER A 548 -29.39 -12.59 -12.04
N GLY A 549 -28.92 -13.75 -11.57
CA GLY A 549 -29.36 -15.05 -12.05
C GLY A 549 -28.83 -15.43 -13.44
N ALA A 550 -28.01 -14.59 -14.06
CA ALA A 550 -27.45 -14.84 -15.38
C ALA A 550 -26.50 -16.05 -15.37
N LEU A 551 -26.48 -16.81 -16.46
CA LEU A 551 -25.53 -17.90 -16.64
C LEU A 551 -24.14 -17.31 -16.96
N LEU A 552 -23.14 -17.68 -16.17
CA LEU A 552 -21.74 -17.32 -16.34
C LEU A 552 -21.01 -18.55 -16.93
N GLY A 553 -20.74 -18.52 -18.23
CA GLY A 553 -20.19 -19.66 -18.98
C GLY A 553 -18.66 -19.68 -19.12
N ASP A 554 -17.98 -18.62 -18.71
CA ASP A 554 -16.56 -18.36 -18.97
C ASP A 554 -15.72 -18.23 -17.69
N LEU A 555 -16.18 -18.83 -16.59
CA LEU A 555 -15.50 -18.79 -15.30
C LEU A 555 -14.48 -19.91 -15.15
N HIS A 556 -13.20 -19.60 -15.15
CA HIS A 556 -12.11 -20.56 -14.98
C HIS A 556 -11.65 -20.58 -13.51
N PRO A 557 -11.37 -21.76 -12.92
CA PRO A 557 -10.78 -21.83 -11.59
C PRO A 557 -9.40 -21.18 -11.59
N LEU A 558 -9.12 -20.36 -10.58
CA LEU A 558 -7.80 -19.80 -10.38
C LEU A 558 -6.77 -20.94 -10.23
N PRO A 559 -5.58 -20.86 -10.89
CA PRO A 559 -4.56 -21.88 -10.78
C PRO A 559 -4.11 -22.13 -9.34
N ALA A 560 -3.55 -23.30 -9.09
CA ALA A 560 -2.91 -23.61 -7.81
C ALA A 560 -1.83 -22.56 -7.48
N ALA A 561 -1.52 -22.41 -6.19
CA ALA A 561 -0.62 -21.35 -5.73
C ALA A 561 0.74 -21.34 -6.46
N ALA A 562 1.32 -22.51 -6.78
CA ALA A 562 2.58 -22.60 -7.54
C ALA A 562 2.48 -22.09 -8.98
N ASP A 563 1.32 -22.27 -9.63
CA ASP A 563 1.11 -21.94 -11.04
C ASP A 563 0.55 -20.53 -11.24
N LEU A 564 0.15 -19.86 -10.15
CA LEU A 564 -0.41 -18.52 -10.18
C LEU A 564 0.63 -17.50 -10.69
N PRO A 565 0.31 -16.70 -11.73
CA PRO A 565 1.17 -15.63 -12.19
C PRO A 565 1.41 -14.56 -11.11
N VAL A 566 2.66 -14.16 -10.91
CA VAL A 566 3.04 -13.14 -9.92
C VAL A 566 2.41 -11.79 -10.28
N VAL A 567 2.41 -11.43 -11.57
CA VAL A 567 1.83 -10.16 -12.03
C VAL A 567 0.33 -10.04 -11.75
N PHE A 568 -0.40 -11.17 -11.71
CA PHE A 568 -1.80 -11.19 -11.29
C PHE A 568 -1.96 -10.73 -9.84
N ALA A 569 -1.17 -11.30 -8.92
CA ALA A 569 -1.17 -10.93 -7.52
C ALA A 569 -0.68 -9.48 -7.29
N VAL A 570 0.25 -8.99 -8.11
CA VAL A 570 0.67 -7.58 -8.09
C VAL A 570 -0.47 -6.66 -8.54
N ARG A 571 -1.14 -6.96 -9.66
CA ARG A 571 -2.21 -6.11 -10.21
C ARG A 571 -3.46 -6.08 -9.33
N ILE A 572 -3.79 -7.17 -8.63
CA ILE A 572 -4.90 -7.19 -7.67
C ILE A 572 -4.57 -6.38 -6.41
N SER A 573 -3.30 -6.39 -5.97
CA SER A 573 -2.83 -5.55 -4.87
C SER A 573 -2.76 -4.05 -5.24
N LEU A 574 -2.67 -3.72 -6.54
CA LEU A 574 -2.53 -2.37 -7.10
C LEU A 574 -3.86 -1.72 -7.55
N ALA A 575 -5.02 -2.32 -7.29
CA ALA A 575 -6.31 -1.83 -7.74
C ALA A 575 -6.75 -0.54 -6.99
N PHE A 576 -5.94 0.52 -7.07
CA PHE A 576 -6.13 1.77 -6.35
C PHE A 576 -7.45 2.44 -6.75
N PRO A 577 -8.37 2.67 -5.80
CA PRO A 577 -9.68 3.24 -6.09
C PRO A 577 -9.60 4.52 -6.91
N GLY A 578 -10.34 4.58 -8.02
CA GLY A 578 -10.41 5.77 -8.87
C GLY A 578 -9.25 5.95 -9.83
N LEU A 579 -8.14 5.19 -9.72
CA LEU A 579 -7.06 5.19 -10.71
C LEU A 579 -7.09 3.90 -11.53
N PHE A 580 -6.97 2.76 -10.87
CA PHE A 580 -7.07 1.44 -11.52
C PHE A 580 -8.48 0.89 -11.41
N GLU A 581 -8.84 0.06 -12.38
CA GLU A 581 -10.06 -0.72 -12.29
C GLU A 581 -9.96 -1.75 -11.16
N ALA A 582 -11.04 -1.86 -10.39
CA ALA A 582 -11.26 -2.98 -9.50
C ALA A 582 -11.29 -4.28 -10.31
N LEU A 583 -10.81 -5.35 -9.68
CA LEU A 583 -10.86 -6.69 -10.28
C LEU A 583 -12.03 -7.47 -9.68
N HIS A 584 -12.72 -8.21 -10.55
CA HIS A 584 -13.74 -9.15 -10.11
C HIS A 584 -13.13 -10.53 -10.03
N LEU A 585 -13.38 -11.21 -8.92
CA LEU A 585 -13.23 -12.65 -8.82
C LEU A 585 -14.57 -13.23 -8.42
N TYR A 586 -14.69 -14.54 -8.55
CA TYR A 586 -15.93 -15.24 -8.29
C TYR A 586 -15.70 -16.37 -7.31
N ARG A 587 -16.68 -16.67 -6.47
CA ARG A 587 -16.65 -17.85 -5.58
C ARG A 587 -17.96 -18.62 -5.68
N ALA A 588 -17.89 -19.92 -5.44
CA ALA A 588 -19.09 -20.73 -5.35
C ALA A 588 -19.88 -20.37 -4.07
N ALA A 589 -21.15 -20.01 -4.22
CA ALA A 589 -22.04 -19.69 -3.13
C ALA A 589 -22.95 -20.91 -2.83
N ALA A 590 -22.68 -21.61 -1.74
CA ALA A 590 -23.53 -22.70 -1.30
C ALA A 590 -24.84 -22.16 -0.66
N PRO A 591 -26.01 -22.80 -0.91
CA PRO A 591 -27.26 -22.47 -0.23
C PRO A 591 -27.15 -22.58 1.30
N VAL A 592 -27.32 -21.47 2.01
CA VAL A 592 -27.27 -21.40 3.48
C VAL A 592 -28.68 -21.50 4.05
N ALA A 593 -28.83 -22.20 5.19
CA ALA A 593 -30.12 -22.25 5.88
C ALA A 593 -30.51 -20.86 6.40
N VAL A 594 -31.74 -20.43 6.09
CA VAL A 594 -32.31 -19.20 6.63
C VAL A 594 -32.59 -19.43 8.11
N ARG A 595 -32.15 -18.50 8.95
CA ARG A 595 -32.29 -18.58 10.40
C ARG A 595 -33.06 -17.38 10.94
N ASP A 596 -33.74 -17.56 12.06
CA ASP A 596 -34.26 -16.47 12.87
C ASP A 596 -33.15 -15.77 13.67
N ASP A 597 -33.52 -14.71 14.40
CA ASP A 597 -32.61 -13.90 15.23
C ASP A 597 -31.97 -14.71 16.38
N PHE A 598 -32.52 -15.88 16.72
CA PHE A 598 -31.99 -16.80 17.73
C PHE A 598 -31.13 -17.93 17.13
N GLY A 599 -30.92 -17.89 15.80
CA GLY A 599 -30.17 -18.90 15.07
C GLY A 599 -30.96 -20.17 14.74
N GLY A 600 -32.27 -20.22 15.01
CA GLY A 600 -33.15 -21.33 14.66
C GLY A 600 -33.34 -21.43 13.15
N ALA A 601 -33.12 -22.61 12.55
CA ALA A 601 -33.31 -22.80 11.11
C ALA A 601 -34.81 -22.80 10.75
N LEU A 602 -35.21 -21.83 9.93
CA LEU A 602 -36.60 -21.67 9.50
C LEU A 602 -37.01 -22.76 8.53
N ARG A 603 -38.27 -23.19 8.63
CA ARG A 603 -38.86 -24.23 7.78
C ARG A 603 -40.15 -23.75 7.15
N HIS A 604 -40.37 -24.16 5.90
CA HIS A 604 -41.65 -24.03 5.21
C HIS A 604 -42.10 -25.43 4.81
N THR A 605 -43.34 -25.80 5.16
CA THR A 605 -43.92 -27.13 4.90
C THR A 605 -42.96 -28.30 5.24
N GLY A 606 -42.35 -28.25 6.43
CA GLY A 606 -41.41 -29.28 6.94
C GLY A 606 -39.98 -29.19 6.40
N THR A 607 -39.75 -28.46 5.31
CA THR A 607 -38.44 -28.34 4.63
C THR A 607 -37.68 -27.11 5.11
N ARG A 608 -36.37 -27.21 5.36
CA ARG A 608 -35.55 -26.05 5.77
C ARG A 608 -35.47 -25.03 4.63
N LEU A 609 -35.82 -23.79 4.92
CA LEU A 609 -35.63 -22.67 4.01
C LEU A 609 -34.13 -22.44 3.80
N ARG A 610 -33.72 -22.26 2.54
CA ARG A 610 -32.34 -21.95 2.17
C ARG A 610 -32.30 -20.76 1.24
N TYR A 611 -31.25 -19.96 1.36
CA TYR A 611 -30.98 -18.84 0.47
C TYR A 611 -29.54 -18.93 -0.08
N PRO A 612 -29.35 -18.76 -1.40
CA PRO A 612 -30.40 -18.81 -2.43
C PRO A 612 -31.10 -20.19 -2.43
N ALA A 613 -32.32 -20.27 -2.97
CA ALA A 613 -32.98 -21.57 -3.14
C ALA A 613 -32.14 -22.46 -4.09
N GLY A 614 -32.33 -23.79 -4.04
CA GLY A 614 -31.55 -24.75 -4.83
C GLY A 614 -31.41 -24.38 -6.32
N PRO A 615 -30.38 -24.88 -7.02
CA PRO A 615 -30.01 -24.43 -8.35
C PRO A 615 -31.19 -24.35 -9.33
N ALA A 616 -31.32 -23.22 -10.04
CA ALA A 616 -32.50 -22.86 -10.81
C ALA A 616 -32.89 -23.84 -11.95
N ASP A 617 -31.94 -24.65 -12.47
CA ASP A 617 -32.17 -25.57 -13.60
C ASP A 617 -31.77 -27.03 -13.33
N GLY A 618 -31.66 -27.45 -12.06
CA GLY A 618 -31.43 -28.85 -11.70
C GLY A 618 -29.98 -29.23 -11.34
N PRO A 619 -29.70 -30.53 -11.15
CA PRO A 619 -28.44 -31.02 -10.61
C PRO A 619 -27.27 -30.73 -11.56
N GLY A 620 -26.29 -29.96 -11.07
CA GLY A 620 -25.09 -29.56 -11.84
C GLY A 620 -24.93 -28.05 -12.03
N SER A 621 -25.91 -27.22 -11.67
CA SER A 621 -25.73 -25.76 -11.59
C SER A 621 -25.37 -25.32 -10.17
N THR A 622 -24.63 -24.22 -10.04
CA THR A 622 -24.17 -23.68 -8.77
C THR A 622 -24.26 -22.17 -8.77
N TRP A 623 -24.69 -21.60 -7.64
CA TRP A 623 -24.69 -20.16 -7.46
C TRP A 623 -23.27 -19.67 -7.29
N VAL A 624 -22.98 -18.53 -7.90
CA VAL A 624 -21.67 -17.92 -7.92
C VAL A 624 -21.83 -16.48 -7.45
N GLN A 625 -21.02 -16.07 -6.49
CA GLN A 625 -21.00 -14.72 -5.99
C GLN A 625 -19.83 -13.94 -6.61
N GLU A 626 -20.13 -12.77 -7.17
CA GLU A 626 -19.14 -11.78 -7.58
C GLU A 626 -18.47 -11.16 -6.34
N LEU A 627 -17.14 -11.11 -6.34
CA LEU A 627 -16.29 -10.50 -5.33
C LEU A 627 -15.56 -9.31 -5.95
N TRP A 628 -15.43 -8.23 -5.18
CA TRP A 628 -14.82 -6.99 -5.65
C TRP A 628 -13.49 -6.74 -4.95
N PHE A 629 -12.40 -6.85 -5.70
CA PHE A 629 -11.05 -6.64 -5.19
C PHE A 629 -10.52 -5.25 -5.51
N THR A 630 -9.95 -4.63 -4.48
CA THR A 630 -9.28 -3.33 -4.53
C THR A 630 -7.90 -3.41 -3.88
N ASP A 631 -7.16 -2.30 -3.96
CA ASP A 631 -5.83 -2.12 -3.39
C ASP A 631 -5.72 -2.61 -1.94
N GLY A 632 -4.67 -3.38 -1.64
CA GLY A 632 -4.46 -3.98 -0.32
C GLY A 632 -4.24 -2.97 0.81
N GLY A 633 -3.83 -1.74 0.46
CA GLY A 633 -3.62 -0.65 1.40
C GLY A 633 -4.90 -0.14 2.06
N VAL A 634 -6.08 -0.61 1.64
CA VAL A 634 -7.35 -0.34 2.33
C VAL A 634 -7.43 -1.08 3.67
N THR A 635 -7.00 -2.35 3.73
CA THR A 635 -7.08 -3.18 4.95
C THR A 635 -5.78 -3.21 5.78
N SER A 636 -4.61 -3.23 5.14
CA SER A 636 -3.33 -3.11 5.82
C SER A 636 -2.31 -2.57 4.83
N ASN A 637 -1.77 -1.39 5.12
CA ASN A 637 -0.86 -0.71 4.22
C ASN A 637 0.59 -1.15 4.45
N PHE A 638 0.90 -1.78 5.60
CA PHE A 638 2.23 -2.22 5.97
C PHE A 638 2.21 -3.61 6.63
N PRO A 639 2.24 -4.70 5.85
CA PRO A 639 2.00 -6.05 6.35
C PRO A 639 3.22 -6.70 7.05
N ILE A 640 3.96 -5.95 7.88
CA ILE A 640 5.16 -6.46 8.58
C ILE A 640 4.86 -7.67 9.49
N HIS A 641 3.62 -7.76 9.98
CA HIS A 641 3.15 -8.86 10.81
C HIS A 641 3.08 -10.22 10.08
N PHE A 642 3.18 -10.26 8.74
CA PHE A 642 3.15 -11.52 7.99
C PHE A 642 4.38 -12.38 8.25
N PHE A 643 5.53 -11.75 8.50
CA PHE A 643 6.81 -12.44 8.66
C PHE A 643 7.35 -12.33 10.10
N ASP A 644 6.61 -11.68 10.99
CA ASP A 644 7.09 -11.38 12.32
C ASP A 644 6.97 -12.61 13.25
N SER A 645 8.07 -13.02 13.86
CA SER A 645 8.13 -14.10 14.85
C SER A 645 8.56 -13.57 16.20
N VAL A 646 7.99 -14.08 17.30
CA VAL A 646 8.42 -13.72 18.66
C VAL A 646 9.92 -14.00 18.84
N LEU A 647 10.40 -15.10 18.27
CA LEU A 647 11.83 -15.46 18.24
C LEU A 647 12.26 -15.57 16.77
N PRO A 648 12.72 -14.46 16.16
CA PRO A 648 13.06 -14.46 14.75
C PRO A 648 14.40 -15.18 14.50
N ARG A 649 14.42 -16.03 13.45
CA ARG A 649 15.64 -16.71 12.97
C ARG A 649 16.64 -15.73 12.34
N TRP A 650 16.12 -14.65 11.76
CA TRP A 650 16.85 -13.58 11.10
C TRP A 650 16.01 -12.28 11.12
N PRO A 651 16.57 -11.11 10.80
CA PRO A 651 15.86 -9.85 10.92
C PRO A 651 14.67 -9.72 9.96
N THR A 652 13.58 -9.14 10.47
CA THR A 652 12.45 -8.67 9.64
C THR A 652 12.41 -7.15 9.68
N VAL A 653 12.71 -6.52 8.54
CA VAL A 653 12.81 -5.05 8.40
C VAL A 653 11.66 -4.47 7.59
N GLY A 654 11.49 -3.16 7.73
CA GLY A 654 10.39 -2.42 7.14
C GLY A 654 10.81 -1.10 6.52
N ILE A 655 10.19 -0.72 5.41
CA ILE A 655 10.33 0.61 4.82
C ILE A 655 8.97 1.30 4.81
N ASN A 656 8.81 2.25 5.73
CA ASN A 656 7.61 3.05 5.93
C ASN A 656 7.77 4.41 5.25
N LEU A 657 6.64 5.00 4.86
CA LEU A 657 6.54 6.29 4.20
C LEU A 657 5.73 7.24 5.05
N GLY A 658 6.18 8.49 5.11
CA GLY A 658 5.47 9.54 5.84
C GLY A 658 5.74 10.93 5.32
N ALA A 659 4.91 11.88 5.74
CA ALA A 659 5.19 13.30 5.56
C ALA A 659 6.30 13.77 6.51
N HIS A 660 6.83 14.97 6.28
CA HIS A 660 7.74 15.63 7.19
C HIS A 660 6.96 16.22 8.39
N PRO A 661 7.20 15.77 9.63
CA PRO A 661 6.66 16.42 10.81
C PRO A 661 7.25 17.84 11.00
N ARG A 662 6.50 18.68 11.72
CA ARG A 662 6.95 20.04 12.05
C ARG A 662 8.27 19.99 12.83
N GLY A 663 9.24 20.82 12.44
CA GLY A 663 10.58 20.86 13.03
C GLY A 663 11.60 19.87 12.42
N PHE A 664 11.14 18.89 11.63
CA PHE A 664 12.02 17.84 11.09
C PHE A 664 12.07 17.83 9.56
N GLY A 665 11.95 19.01 8.93
CA GLY A 665 12.00 19.16 7.47
C GLY A 665 13.33 18.76 6.81
N HIS A 666 14.41 18.68 7.60
CA HIS A 666 15.74 18.26 7.16
C HIS A 666 15.96 16.72 7.20
N GLN A 667 15.03 15.99 7.83
CA GLN A 667 15.18 14.56 8.10
C GLN A 667 14.45 13.74 7.04
N ASP A 668 15.06 13.61 5.86
CA ASP A 668 14.52 12.87 4.71
C ASP A 668 14.40 11.35 4.97
N VAL A 669 15.35 10.79 5.73
CA VAL A 669 15.36 9.36 6.11
C VAL A 669 15.62 9.26 7.59
N TYR A 670 14.74 8.54 8.29
CA TYR A 670 14.78 8.36 9.72
C TYR A 670 14.66 6.88 10.08
N LEU A 671 15.68 6.34 10.75
CA LEU A 671 15.63 5.01 11.34
C LEU A 671 15.69 5.19 12.86
N PRO A 672 14.60 4.92 13.59
CA PRO A 672 14.59 5.12 15.03
C PRO A 672 15.64 4.27 15.75
N SER A 673 16.24 4.79 16.82
CA SER A 673 17.00 3.98 17.77
C SER A 673 16.06 3.14 18.64
N ASP A 674 16.57 2.07 19.24
CA ASP A 674 15.76 1.23 20.14
C ASP A 674 15.40 1.93 21.46
N GLN A 675 16.00 3.10 21.75
CA GLN A 675 15.80 3.85 22.99
C GLN A 675 14.94 5.12 22.80
N GLN A 676 14.67 5.55 21.57
CA GLN A 676 13.84 6.73 21.31
C GLN A 676 12.39 6.57 21.80
N ALA A 677 11.76 7.69 22.16
CA ALA A 677 10.40 7.75 22.72
C ALA A 677 9.37 6.91 21.94
N SER A 678 8.43 6.33 22.67
CA SER A 678 7.41 5.37 22.19
C SER A 678 6.36 5.97 21.24
N HIS A 679 6.49 7.24 20.86
CA HIS A 679 5.52 7.96 20.04
C HIS A 679 6.19 8.67 18.87
N GLY A 680 5.63 8.50 17.67
CA GLY A 680 6.02 9.27 16.50
C GLY A 680 5.63 10.75 16.64
N VAL A 681 6.39 11.62 15.99
CA VAL A 681 6.03 13.05 15.91
C VAL A 681 4.75 13.19 15.06
N PRO A 682 3.69 13.83 15.57
CA PRO A 682 2.41 13.90 14.88
C PRO A 682 2.51 14.68 13.55
N ALA A 683 1.83 14.18 12.53
CA ALA A 683 1.67 14.89 11.26
C ALA A 683 0.68 16.05 11.42
N PRO A 684 0.87 17.18 10.71
CA PRO A 684 -0.10 18.28 10.72
C PRO A 684 -1.41 17.85 10.03
N MET A 685 -2.55 18.19 10.64
CA MET A 685 -3.87 18.04 10.01
C MET A 685 -4.07 19.11 8.93
N GLY A 686 -4.65 18.75 7.79
CA GLY A 686 -5.05 19.71 6.75
C GLY A 686 -6.17 20.63 7.23
N ALA A 687 -6.21 21.87 6.73
CA ALA A 687 -7.26 22.83 7.07
C ALA A 687 -8.62 22.48 6.39
N GLY A 688 -9.72 22.78 7.08
CA GLY A 688 -11.09 22.65 6.55
C GLY A 688 -11.68 21.23 6.56
N LEU A 689 -12.94 21.11 6.11
CA LEU A 689 -13.72 19.86 6.18
C LEU A 689 -13.10 18.72 5.36
N LEU A 690 -12.57 18.99 4.17
CA LEU A 690 -11.91 17.97 3.35
C LEU A 690 -10.64 17.45 4.00
N GLY A 691 -9.85 18.32 4.65
CA GLY A 691 -8.67 17.94 5.41
C GLY A 691 -9.02 17.06 6.61
N PHE A 692 -10.10 17.38 7.32
CA PHE A 692 -10.63 16.56 8.41
C PHE A 692 -11.10 15.19 7.93
N LEU A 693 -11.92 15.13 6.87
CA LEU A 693 -12.42 13.85 6.32
C LEU A 693 -11.28 12.96 5.79
N ALA A 694 -10.26 13.56 5.16
CA ALA A 694 -9.06 12.84 4.77
C ALA A 694 -8.33 12.26 5.98
N ALA A 695 -8.17 13.04 7.06
CA ALA A 695 -7.56 12.58 8.30
C ALA A 695 -8.34 11.43 8.98
N VAL A 696 -9.68 11.45 8.94
CA VAL A 696 -10.52 10.35 9.44
C VAL A 696 -10.28 9.06 8.65
N VAL A 697 -10.28 9.15 7.32
CA VAL A 697 -10.04 7.99 6.44
C VAL A 697 -8.63 7.45 6.60
N ASP A 698 -7.62 8.34 6.64
CA ASP A 698 -6.23 7.95 6.83
C ASP A 698 -6.02 7.31 8.21
N THR A 699 -6.64 7.85 9.26
CA THR A 699 -6.61 7.25 10.60
C THR A 699 -7.21 5.85 10.57
N ALA A 700 -8.40 5.68 10.00
CA ALA A 700 -9.06 4.37 9.90
C ALA A 700 -8.19 3.31 9.17
N ARG A 701 -7.41 3.73 8.16
CA ARG A 701 -6.53 2.84 7.38
C ARG A 701 -5.17 2.57 8.05
N THR A 702 -4.58 3.55 8.73
CA THR A 702 -3.16 3.52 9.10
C THR A 702 -2.86 3.47 10.59
N TRP A 703 -3.88 3.62 11.47
CA TRP A 703 -3.67 3.64 12.92
C TRP A 703 -2.97 2.37 13.43
N ARG A 704 -3.40 1.20 12.96
CA ARG A 704 -2.86 -0.11 13.37
C ARG A 704 -1.38 -0.24 12.97
N ASP A 705 -1.07 0.06 11.72
CA ASP A 705 0.30 -0.01 11.18
C ASP A 705 1.25 0.96 11.90
N THR A 706 0.74 2.16 12.22
CA THR A 706 1.49 3.18 12.97
C THR A 706 1.76 2.73 14.39
N ALA A 707 0.73 2.23 15.10
CA ALA A 707 0.87 1.71 16.45
C ALA A 707 1.90 0.56 16.51
N GLN A 708 1.85 -0.37 15.56
CA GLN A 708 2.80 -1.49 15.49
C GLN A 708 4.24 -1.03 15.25
N THR A 709 4.44 0.03 14.46
CA THR A 709 5.79 0.55 14.15
C THR A 709 6.51 1.08 15.39
N PHE A 710 5.79 1.62 16.37
CA PHE A 710 6.39 2.21 17.58
C PHE A 710 6.46 1.26 18.77
N LEU A 711 6.04 -0.01 18.61
CA LEU A 711 6.19 -1.01 19.67
C LEU A 711 7.69 -1.25 19.99
N PRO A 712 8.01 -1.57 21.26
CA PRO A 712 9.32 -2.10 21.62
C PRO A 712 9.71 -3.28 20.71
N ALA A 713 11.00 -3.40 20.40
CA ALA A 713 11.53 -4.36 19.43
C ALA A 713 11.04 -4.22 17.97
N SER A 714 10.12 -3.29 17.66
CA SER A 714 9.68 -3.02 16.28
C SER A 714 10.22 -1.72 15.70
N LYS A 715 10.34 -0.65 16.50
CA LYS A 715 10.77 0.68 16.00
C LYS A 715 12.15 0.70 15.33
N GLY A 716 13.12 -0.05 15.86
CA GLY A 716 14.50 -0.06 15.35
C GLY A 716 14.71 -0.76 14.01
N ARG A 717 13.69 -1.44 13.49
CA ARG A 717 13.77 -2.20 12.22
C ARG A 717 12.95 -1.57 11.09
N VAL A 718 12.30 -0.44 11.33
CA VAL A 718 11.46 0.25 10.34
C VAL A 718 12.08 1.59 9.96
N ALA A 719 12.60 1.70 8.75
CA ALA A 719 13.09 2.95 8.20
C ALA A 719 11.94 3.79 7.65
N TRP A 720 11.87 5.05 8.05
CA TRP A 720 10.92 6.04 7.56
C TRP A 720 11.58 6.87 6.47
N VAL A 721 11.04 6.78 5.26
CA VAL A 721 11.41 7.66 4.15
C VAL A 721 10.35 8.75 4.04
N ARG A 722 10.79 10.00 4.18
CA ARG A 722 9.90 11.16 4.20
C ARG A 722 9.72 11.76 2.83
N GLN A 723 8.49 12.14 2.53
CA GLN A 723 8.06 12.72 1.25
C GLN A 723 7.60 14.17 1.45
N ARG A 724 7.88 15.03 0.47
CA ARG A 724 7.33 16.40 0.38
C ARG A 724 5.97 16.39 -0.35
N PRO A 725 5.16 17.46 -0.24
CA PRO A 725 3.83 17.49 -0.88
C PRO A 725 3.81 17.33 -2.41
N ASP A 726 4.92 17.60 -3.08
CA ASP A 726 5.13 17.43 -4.52
C ASP A 726 5.82 16.11 -4.89
N GLU A 727 6.24 15.33 -3.89
CA GLU A 727 6.98 14.07 -4.04
C GLU A 727 6.12 12.88 -3.61
N GLY A 728 6.04 11.83 -4.44
CA GLY A 728 5.33 10.61 -4.06
C GLY A 728 3.81 10.77 -3.95
N GLY A 729 3.18 9.88 -3.16
CA GLY A 729 1.73 9.88 -2.94
C GLY A 729 0.95 9.71 -4.24
N SER A 730 -0.09 10.51 -4.47
CA SER A 730 -0.90 10.46 -5.69
C SER A 730 -0.23 11.08 -6.91
N ASN A 731 0.96 11.70 -6.80
CA ASN A 731 1.60 12.42 -7.89
C ASN A 731 2.34 11.48 -8.88
N LEU A 732 1.69 11.15 -10.00
CA LEU A 732 2.23 10.40 -11.16
C LEU A 732 3.19 11.22 -12.03
N PHE A 733 3.02 12.54 -12.10
CA PHE A 733 3.79 13.43 -12.99
C PHE A 733 5.05 13.97 -12.29
N MET A 734 5.81 13.07 -11.67
CA MET A 734 7.08 13.42 -11.03
C MET A 734 8.17 13.62 -12.10
N PRO A 735 8.88 14.77 -12.07
CA PRO A 735 10.04 14.97 -12.90
C PRO A 735 11.20 14.01 -12.56
N ARG A 736 12.11 13.83 -13.51
CA ARG A 736 13.25 12.91 -13.41
C ARG A 736 14.17 13.15 -12.21
N ASP A 737 14.39 14.41 -11.82
CA ASP A 737 15.21 14.78 -10.66
C ASP A 737 14.51 14.44 -9.34
N ARG A 738 13.18 14.51 -9.28
CA ARG A 738 12.38 14.08 -8.11
C ARG A 738 12.41 12.57 -7.94
N ILE A 739 12.29 11.83 -9.04
CA ILE A 739 12.44 10.37 -9.04
C ILE A 739 13.85 10.01 -8.53
N ALA A 740 14.88 10.68 -9.04
CA ALA A 740 16.25 10.47 -8.57
C ALA A 740 16.41 10.76 -7.07
N ALA A 741 15.94 11.92 -6.59
CA ALA A 741 16.03 12.29 -5.18
C ALA A 741 15.29 11.29 -4.25
N LEU A 742 14.14 10.75 -4.67
CA LEU A 742 13.42 9.73 -3.92
C LEU A 742 14.16 8.39 -3.91
N ALA A 743 14.73 7.99 -5.05
CA ALA A 743 15.51 6.76 -5.16
C ALA A 743 16.78 6.82 -4.28
N LEU A 744 17.47 7.96 -4.25
CA LEU A 744 18.62 8.20 -3.36
C LEU A 744 18.25 8.03 -1.87
N ARG A 745 17.09 8.55 -1.44
CA ARG A 745 16.59 8.32 -0.06
C ARG A 745 16.31 6.84 0.21
N GLY A 746 15.78 6.14 -0.79
CA GLY A 746 15.64 4.69 -0.77
C GLY A 746 16.96 3.98 -0.48
N ALA A 747 18.01 4.32 -1.23
CA ALA A 747 19.35 3.79 -1.02
C ALA A 747 19.84 4.05 0.42
N VAL A 748 19.66 5.26 0.97
CA VAL A 748 20.00 5.52 2.40
C VAL A 748 19.24 4.61 3.33
N ALA A 749 17.93 4.45 3.13
CA ALA A 749 17.11 3.65 4.01
C ALA A 749 17.56 2.18 4.00
N GLY A 750 17.84 1.63 2.82
CA GLY A 750 18.39 0.28 2.64
C GLY A 750 19.77 0.12 3.28
N ALA A 751 20.71 1.03 3.00
CA ALA A 751 22.05 1.01 3.57
C ALA A 751 22.02 1.05 5.11
N ARG A 752 21.12 1.87 5.67
CA ARG A 752 20.95 1.96 7.13
C ARG A 752 20.42 0.68 7.75
N LEU A 753 19.36 0.11 7.17
CA LEU A 753 18.80 -1.16 7.64
C LEU A 753 19.83 -2.30 7.53
N ARG A 754 20.50 -2.40 6.38
CA ARG A 754 21.56 -3.38 6.13
C ARG A 754 22.63 -3.30 7.21
N ARG A 755 23.24 -2.13 7.40
CA ARG A 755 24.36 -1.98 8.33
C ARG A 755 23.96 -2.22 9.77
N ARG A 756 22.74 -1.85 10.17
CA ARG A 756 22.24 -2.17 11.51
C ARG A 756 22.20 -3.67 11.75
N PHE A 757 21.67 -4.45 10.82
CA PHE A 757 21.47 -5.87 11.03
C PHE A 757 22.65 -6.75 10.61
N ALA A 758 23.59 -6.21 9.84
CA ALA A 758 24.87 -6.88 9.56
C ALA A 758 25.81 -6.86 10.78
N ALA A 759 25.62 -5.92 11.72
CA ALA A 759 26.38 -5.86 12.95
C ALA A 759 25.85 -6.85 14.00
N ASP A 760 26.67 -7.81 14.42
CA ASP A 760 26.30 -8.87 15.37
C ASP A 760 25.65 -8.33 16.65
N GLY A 761 26.26 -7.32 17.28
CA GLY A 761 25.74 -6.76 18.53
C GLY A 761 24.35 -6.14 18.40
N GLN A 762 24.02 -5.58 17.23
CA GLN A 762 22.70 -5.00 16.97
C GLN A 762 21.65 -6.07 16.65
N TRP A 763 22.04 -7.12 15.93
CA TRP A 763 21.17 -8.26 15.70
C TRP A 763 20.87 -9.02 16.99
N GLN A 764 21.88 -9.33 17.81
CA GLN A 764 21.69 -9.95 19.12
C GLN A 764 20.82 -9.09 20.04
N ARG A 765 21.04 -7.77 20.05
CA ARG A 765 20.16 -6.82 20.77
C ARG A 765 18.73 -6.91 20.29
N HIS A 766 18.49 -7.02 18.98
CA HIS A 766 17.15 -7.17 18.45
C HIS A 766 16.50 -8.49 18.92
N GLN A 767 17.21 -9.62 18.83
CA GLN A 767 16.73 -10.91 19.32
C GLN A 767 16.37 -10.84 20.82
N TRP A 768 17.21 -10.17 21.61
CA TRP A 768 16.97 -9.95 23.03
C TRP A 768 15.71 -9.13 23.32
N LEU A 769 15.53 -8.01 22.62
CA LEU A 769 14.35 -7.17 22.77
C LEU A 769 13.07 -7.93 22.39
N ARG A 770 13.14 -8.79 21.36
CA ARG A 770 12.01 -9.65 20.95
C ARG A 770 11.70 -10.72 21.99
N LEU A 771 12.71 -11.40 22.54
CA LEU A 771 12.57 -12.37 23.62
C LEU A 771 11.91 -11.73 24.85
N ARG A 772 12.43 -10.59 25.33
CA ARG A 772 11.87 -9.88 26.49
C ARG A 772 10.43 -9.48 26.28
N ALA A 773 10.09 -8.89 25.13
CA ALA A 773 8.72 -8.52 24.80
C ALA A 773 7.79 -9.75 24.72
N GLY A 774 8.29 -10.88 24.21
CA GLY A 774 7.57 -12.15 24.17
C GLY A 774 7.25 -12.71 25.56
N LEU A 775 8.28 -12.80 26.42
CA LEU A 775 8.14 -13.30 27.79
C LEU A 775 7.19 -12.43 28.64
N ASP A 776 7.29 -11.11 28.51
CA ASP A 776 6.43 -10.16 29.19
C ASP A 776 4.95 -10.29 28.75
N ASN A 777 4.69 -10.49 27.45
CA ASN A 777 3.34 -10.77 26.95
C ASN A 777 2.78 -12.09 27.49
N LEU A 778 3.62 -13.12 27.60
CA LEU A 778 3.23 -14.42 28.13
C LEU A 778 2.94 -14.35 29.64
N ALA A 779 3.76 -13.63 30.41
CA ALA A 779 3.54 -13.36 31.83
C ALA A 779 2.21 -12.63 32.06
N ARG A 780 1.91 -11.58 31.28
CA ARG A 780 0.61 -10.88 31.33
C ARG A 780 -0.57 -11.75 30.93
N LEU A 781 -0.40 -12.65 29.97
CA LEU A 781 -1.45 -13.61 29.61
C LEU A 781 -1.68 -14.59 30.76
N HIS A 782 -0.62 -15.15 31.32
CA HIS A 782 -0.69 -16.05 32.48
C HIS A 782 -1.42 -15.39 33.66
N ALA A 783 -1.03 -14.17 34.04
CA ALA A 783 -1.68 -13.44 35.14
C ALA A 783 -3.19 -13.20 34.89
N ARG A 784 -3.59 -12.89 33.64
CA ARG A 784 -5.01 -12.74 33.27
C ARG A 784 -5.78 -14.06 33.32
N VAL A 785 -5.16 -15.16 32.89
CA VAL A 785 -5.75 -16.50 33.00
C VAL A 785 -5.92 -16.88 34.46
N GLU A 786 -4.91 -16.69 35.31
CA GLU A 786 -5.00 -16.96 36.75
C GLU A 786 -6.11 -16.13 37.42
N ALA A 787 -6.20 -14.83 37.11
CA ALA A 787 -7.28 -13.98 37.61
C ALA A 787 -8.66 -14.48 37.18
N ALA A 788 -8.84 -14.87 35.91
CA ALA A 788 -10.10 -15.42 35.40
C ALA A 788 -10.44 -16.78 36.05
N LEU A 789 -9.45 -17.63 36.33
CA LEU A 789 -9.65 -18.92 36.98
C LEU A 789 -10.03 -18.82 38.46
N ARG A 790 -9.81 -17.66 39.11
CA ARG A 790 -10.27 -17.36 40.47
C ARG A 790 -11.73 -16.89 40.51
N ASP A 791 -12.29 -16.46 39.38
CA ASP A 791 -13.68 -16.02 39.31
C ASP A 791 -14.64 -17.24 39.42
N PRO A 792 -15.62 -17.21 40.36
CA PRO A 792 -16.59 -18.28 40.53
C PRO A 792 -17.34 -18.69 39.26
N GLN A 793 -17.52 -17.80 38.29
CA GLN A 793 -18.18 -18.09 37.00
C GLN A 793 -17.43 -19.15 36.19
N TYR A 794 -16.11 -19.27 36.35
CA TYR A 794 -15.28 -20.27 35.68
C TYR A 794 -14.97 -21.50 36.56
N ALA A 795 -15.56 -21.59 37.76
CA ALA A 795 -15.37 -22.72 38.68
C ALA A 795 -15.76 -24.07 38.05
N GLN A 796 -16.74 -24.09 37.13
CA GLN A 796 -17.14 -25.30 36.40
C GLN A 796 -16.09 -25.82 35.40
N PHE A 797 -15.31 -24.93 34.77
CA PHE A 797 -14.22 -25.31 33.86
C PHE A 797 -12.96 -25.82 34.60
N THR A 798 -12.93 -25.61 35.90
CA THR A 798 -11.85 -26.05 36.79
C THR A 798 -12.22 -27.29 37.61
N ARG A 799 -13.51 -27.70 37.61
CA ARG A 799 -14.08 -28.84 38.35
C ARG A 799 -13.76 -30.25 37.80
N GLY A 800 -12.89 -30.38 36.81
CA GLY A 800 -12.36 -31.68 36.35
C GLY A 800 -10.84 -31.72 36.32
N ARG A 801 -10.19 -30.72 36.95
CA ARG A 801 -8.78 -30.41 36.71
C ARG A 801 -7.97 -30.38 38.00
N GLU A 802 -8.34 -31.11 39.05
CA GLU A 802 -7.48 -31.21 40.24
C GLU A 802 -6.06 -31.68 39.87
N ALA A 803 -5.88 -32.53 38.84
CA ALA A 803 -4.56 -32.88 38.33
C ALA A 803 -3.83 -31.75 37.56
N GLY A 804 -4.56 -30.94 36.77
CA GLY A 804 -4.00 -29.83 35.99
C GLY A 804 -3.79 -28.55 36.80
N ARG A 805 -4.71 -28.24 37.73
CA ARG A 805 -4.57 -27.22 38.77
C ARG A 805 -3.51 -27.64 39.77
N ALA A 806 -3.38 -28.90 40.20
CA ALA A 806 -2.26 -29.29 41.06
C ALA A 806 -0.91 -29.23 40.32
N ALA A 807 -0.86 -29.45 39.01
CA ALA A 807 0.36 -29.24 38.23
C ALA A 807 0.73 -27.75 38.11
N VAL A 808 -0.22 -26.90 37.69
CA VAL A 808 -0.01 -25.45 37.55
C VAL A 808 0.14 -24.75 38.90
N SER A 809 -0.61 -25.15 39.92
CA SER A 809 -0.57 -24.59 41.28
C SER A 809 0.56 -25.14 42.15
N ARG A 810 1.14 -26.32 41.87
CA ARG A 810 2.45 -26.71 42.46
C ARG A 810 3.60 -25.95 41.79
N MET A 811 3.50 -25.70 40.48
CA MET A 811 4.44 -24.84 39.74
C MET A 811 4.41 -23.38 40.21
N VAL A 812 3.21 -22.81 40.42
CA VAL A 812 3.01 -21.42 40.84
C VAL A 812 3.10 -21.26 42.37
N GLY A 813 2.76 -22.29 43.15
CA GLY A 813 2.82 -22.27 44.62
C GLY A 813 4.25 -22.28 45.17
N ALA A 814 5.17 -23.03 44.54
CA ALA A 814 6.60 -22.97 44.87
C ALA A 814 7.25 -21.60 44.57
N LEU A 815 6.60 -20.80 43.72
CA LEU A 815 6.98 -19.43 43.37
C LEU A 815 6.45 -18.38 44.36
N ALA A 816 5.37 -18.69 45.09
CA ALA A 816 4.71 -17.77 46.00
C ALA A 816 5.18 -17.90 47.48
N GLU A 817 5.80 -19.02 47.88
CA GLU A 817 6.26 -19.24 49.26
C GLU A 817 7.45 -18.35 49.70
N GLN A 818 7.97 -17.47 48.84
CA GLN A 818 8.94 -16.43 49.22
C GLN A 818 8.35 -15.01 49.29
N ALA A 819 7.04 -14.84 49.20
CA ALA A 819 6.42 -13.51 49.20
C ALA A 819 5.14 -13.44 50.06
N ASP A 820 5.27 -12.99 51.32
CA ASP A 820 4.36 -12.01 51.98
C ASP A 820 4.82 -11.68 53.44
N PRO A 821 4.35 -10.60 54.14
CA PRO A 821 3.26 -9.66 53.82
C PRO A 821 3.45 -8.13 54.05
N THR A 822 2.68 -7.36 53.26
CA THR A 822 2.02 -6.01 53.38
C THR A 822 1.95 -5.26 54.74
N PRO A 823 1.67 -3.90 54.84
CA PRO A 823 0.49 -3.24 54.20
C PRO A 823 0.45 -1.71 53.85
N ALA A 824 -0.40 -1.43 52.83
CA ALA A 824 -1.39 -0.35 52.60
C ALA A 824 -1.15 1.18 52.80
N GLY A 825 -1.26 1.94 51.68
CA GLY A 825 -1.92 3.27 51.51
C GLY A 825 -1.02 4.52 51.29
N PRO A 826 -1.50 5.67 50.74
CA PRO A 826 -2.58 5.95 49.76
C PRO A 826 -2.21 6.91 48.57
N ASP A 827 -3.09 6.93 47.54
CA ASP A 827 -3.39 7.96 46.49
C ASP A 827 -2.34 8.35 45.38
N PRO A 828 -2.56 7.96 44.10
CA PRO A 828 -1.66 8.27 42.98
C PRO A 828 -1.88 9.63 42.27
N TYR A 829 -2.68 10.57 42.80
CA TYR A 829 -2.97 11.84 42.10
C TYR A 829 -2.36 13.14 42.68
N ARG A 830 -1.34 13.06 43.55
CA ARG A 830 -0.64 14.27 44.02
C ARG A 830 0.59 14.60 43.14
N PRO A 831 0.69 15.79 42.51
CA PRO A 831 1.90 16.17 41.80
C PRO A 831 3.05 16.40 42.80
N PRO A 832 4.29 16.00 42.50
CA PRO A 832 5.41 16.17 43.42
C PRO A 832 5.79 17.65 43.54
N ALA A 833 6.08 18.08 44.77
CA ALA A 833 6.74 19.34 45.09
C ALA A 833 8.24 19.26 44.77
N ASP A 834 8.86 20.41 44.50
CA ASP A 834 10.26 20.57 44.10
C ASP A 834 11.27 19.79 44.99
N PRO A 835 12.35 19.23 44.42
CA PRO A 835 13.33 18.48 45.20
C PRO A 835 14.28 19.42 45.98
N PRO A 836 14.80 18.98 47.15
CA PRO A 836 15.84 19.71 47.86
C PRO A 836 17.17 19.60 47.13
N ALA A 837 17.97 20.65 47.23
CA ALA A 837 19.35 20.68 46.78
C ALA A 837 20.23 19.73 47.61
N SER A 838 21.25 19.18 46.95
CA SER A 838 22.38 18.38 47.47
C SER A 838 22.09 16.93 47.88
N ALA A 839 22.45 15.99 47.00
CA ALA A 839 22.99 14.69 47.36
C ALA A 839 23.91 14.20 46.23
N GLU A 840 25.05 13.67 46.63
CA GLU A 840 26.23 13.35 45.83
C GLU A 840 26.03 12.24 44.80
N VAL A 841 26.92 12.26 43.81
CA VAL A 841 27.03 11.38 42.65
C VAL A 841 27.33 9.93 43.08
N ASP A 842 26.37 9.02 42.89
CA ASP A 842 26.64 7.60 42.66
C ASP A 842 26.17 7.22 41.25
N GLY A 843 26.98 6.42 40.56
CA GLY A 843 27.01 6.23 39.11
C GLY A 843 25.85 5.43 38.49
N SER A 844 24.66 5.51 39.05
CA SER A 844 23.42 4.95 38.49
C SER A 844 22.52 6.08 38.00
N ASP A 845 22.57 6.36 36.70
CA ASP A 845 21.65 7.28 36.02
C ASP A 845 20.18 6.80 36.18
N PRO A 846 19.31 7.54 36.89
CA PRO A 846 17.93 7.17 37.12
C PRO A 846 17.09 7.08 35.83
N ALA A 847 17.54 7.68 34.72
CA ALA A 847 16.85 7.65 33.43
C ALA A 847 16.95 6.28 32.71
N LEU A 848 17.83 5.39 33.19
CA LEU A 848 18.12 4.07 32.60
C LEU A 848 17.65 2.88 33.46
N ALA A 849 16.93 3.12 34.57
CA ALA A 849 16.46 2.08 35.48
C ALA A 849 15.53 1.02 34.82
N TRP A 850 14.85 1.36 33.72
CA TRP A 850 14.02 0.41 32.95
C TRP A 850 14.82 -0.46 31.96
N TYR A 851 16.09 -0.11 31.71
CA TYR A 851 16.95 -0.70 30.67
C TYR A 851 18.15 -1.47 31.24
N LEU A 852 18.68 -1.05 32.40
CA LEU A 852 19.64 -1.86 33.13
C LEU A 852 18.95 -3.15 33.57
N PRO A 853 19.60 -4.32 33.48
CA PRO A 853 19.24 -5.35 34.42
C PRO A 853 19.53 -4.71 35.78
N ALA A 854 18.48 -4.36 36.53
CA ALA A 854 18.57 -4.71 37.93
C ALA A 854 19.08 -6.16 37.92
N VAL A 855 20.01 -6.48 38.80
CA VAL A 855 20.26 -7.87 39.16
C VAL A 855 18.92 -8.33 39.75
N ASP A 856 17.97 -8.61 38.86
CA ASP A 856 16.57 -8.83 39.14
C ASP A 856 16.57 -10.33 39.27
N ASP A 857 16.95 -10.77 40.47
CA ASP A 857 17.07 -12.16 40.88
C ASP A 857 15.76 -12.94 40.66
N GLY A 858 14.66 -12.27 40.26
CA GLY A 858 13.38 -12.88 39.89
C GLY A 858 13.13 -13.11 38.38
N PHE A 859 13.59 -12.25 37.46
CA PHE A 859 13.13 -12.34 36.05
C PHE A 859 13.63 -13.60 35.33
N TRP A 860 14.93 -13.89 35.42
CA TRP A 860 15.53 -15.05 34.74
C TRP A 860 15.14 -16.38 35.37
N PRO A 861 15.06 -16.51 36.70
CA PRO A 861 14.47 -17.69 37.32
C PRO A 861 12.99 -17.88 36.95
N ALA A 862 12.18 -16.82 36.89
CA ALA A 862 10.78 -16.91 36.46
C ALA A 862 10.63 -17.27 34.98
N ALA A 863 11.44 -16.69 34.09
CA ALA A 863 11.50 -17.06 32.69
C ALA A 863 11.99 -18.51 32.51
N GLY A 864 12.96 -18.92 33.33
CA GLY A 864 13.52 -20.26 33.34
C GLY A 864 12.50 -21.31 33.79
N GLN A 865 11.78 -21.04 34.87
CA GLN A 865 10.66 -21.87 35.32
C GLN A 865 9.56 -21.93 34.25
N LEU A 866 9.16 -20.79 33.70
CA LEU A 866 8.11 -20.73 32.68
C LEU A 866 8.48 -21.51 31.41
N LEU A 867 9.75 -21.48 30.96
CA LEU A 867 10.23 -22.27 29.81
C LEU A 867 10.43 -23.76 30.17
N GLY A 868 10.88 -24.07 31.38
CA GLY A 868 10.99 -25.44 31.89
C GLY A 868 9.65 -26.16 31.99
N CYS A 869 8.55 -25.43 32.20
CA CYS A 869 7.18 -25.96 32.21
C CYS A 869 6.72 -26.49 30.83
N TYR A 870 7.40 -26.11 29.73
CA TYR A 870 7.12 -26.60 28.39
C TYR A 870 8.05 -27.76 27.95
N GLY A 871 8.83 -28.33 28.87
CA GLY A 871 9.61 -29.54 28.63
C GLY A 871 10.92 -29.34 27.85
N ALA A 872 11.38 -28.10 27.66
CA ALA A 872 12.70 -27.82 27.13
C ALA A 872 13.73 -27.78 28.28
N PRO A 873 14.77 -28.64 28.31
CA PRO A 873 15.87 -28.44 29.23
C PRO A 873 16.54 -27.12 28.86
N LEU A 874 16.38 -26.11 29.70
CA LEU A 874 17.23 -24.93 29.60
C LEU A 874 18.65 -25.39 29.94
N GLY A 875 19.59 -25.11 29.03
CA GLY A 875 20.98 -25.06 29.42
C GLY A 875 21.13 -24.13 30.63
N ASP A 876 22.17 -24.39 31.43
CA ASP A 876 22.51 -23.67 32.66
C ASP A 876 22.09 -22.19 32.57
N ALA A 877 21.28 -21.67 33.51
CA ALA A 877 20.71 -20.32 33.43
C ALA A 877 21.80 -19.23 33.28
N GLY A 878 23.03 -19.55 33.71
CA GLY A 878 24.24 -18.79 33.45
C GLY A 878 24.58 -18.60 31.96
N THR A 879 24.16 -19.47 31.04
CA THR A 879 24.37 -19.31 29.58
C THR A 879 23.50 -18.22 28.96
N LEU A 880 22.28 -17.99 29.48
CA LEU A 880 21.39 -16.91 29.02
C LEU A 880 21.88 -15.53 29.47
N THR A 881 22.59 -15.45 30.60
CA THR A 881 23.13 -14.21 31.18
C THR A 881 24.61 -13.97 30.85
N ALA A 882 25.43 -15.01 30.72
CA ALA A 882 26.86 -14.90 30.39
C ALA A 882 27.13 -14.65 28.89
N GLN A 883 26.21 -15.03 28.01
CA GLN A 883 26.28 -14.71 26.57
C GLN A 883 25.44 -13.50 26.17
N ALA A 884 24.57 -12.99 27.05
CA ALA A 884 24.01 -11.67 26.87
C ALA A 884 25.18 -10.69 26.99
N PRO A 885 25.50 -9.90 25.95
CA PRO A 885 26.57 -8.94 26.07
C PRO A 885 26.24 -8.01 27.23
N ALA A 886 27.06 -8.04 28.28
CA ALA A 886 27.12 -6.92 29.23
C ALA A 886 27.29 -5.68 28.34
N PRO A 887 26.42 -4.66 28.45
CA PRO A 887 26.46 -3.53 27.54
C PRO A 887 27.85 -2.92 27.66
N ALA A 888 28.71 -3.20 26.67
CA ALA A 888 29.99 -2.55 26.57
C ALA A 888 29.74 -1.04 26.64
N ALA A 889 30.68 -0.26 27.17
CA ALA A 889 30.54 1.20 27.19
C ALA A 889 30.23 1.77 25.77
N SER A 890 30.58 1.04 24.71
CA SER A 890 30.24 1.31 23.30
C SER A 890 28.77 1.05 22.88
N LEU A 891 27.97 0.37 23.71
CA LEU A 891 26.52 0.14 23.54
C LEU A 891 25.67 1.14 24.35
N ARG A 892 26.30 2.05 25.10
CA ARG A 892 25.65 3.11 25.89
C ARG A 892 25.23 4.29 25.00
N GLN A 893 24.09 4.25 24.31
CA GLN A 893 23.63 5.42 23.52
C GLN A 893 22.95 6.54 24.33
N VAL A 894 23.50 6.89 25.49
CA VAL A 894 23.08 8.08 26.25
C VAL A 894 24.34 8.75 26.82
N PRO A 895 24.61 10.03 26.52
CA PRO A 895 25.52 10.83 27.32
C PRO A 895 24.86 11.11 28.68
N PRO A 896 25.62 11.07 29.79
CA PRO A 896 25.06 11.41 31.10
C PRO A 896 24.63 12.88 31.06
N ASN A 897 23.34 13.15 31.27
CA ASN A 897 22.84 14.46 31.67
C ASN A 897 21.56 14.28 32.49
#